data_AF-A0A836KT99-F1
#
_entry.id   AF-A0A836KT99-F1
#
_cell.length_a   1.000
_cell.length_b   1.000
_cell.length_c   1.000
_cell.angle_alpha   90.00
_cell.angle_beta   90.00
_cell.angle_gamma   90.00
#
_symmetry.space_group_name_H-M   'P 1'
#
loop_
_entity.id
_entity.type
_entity.pdbx_description
1 polymer ?
#
loop_
_entity_poly.entity_id
_entity_poly.type
_entity_poly.pdbx_seq_one_letter_code
_entity_poly.pdbx_strand_id
1 'polypeptide(L)'
;MASAAICAAHRRTDQPLQIVAVFVLLLLTHQCASRFLPVADCDETFNFIEPIHYLLYGYGKQTWELCSKFALRSWLFLWMYAWPAMLVHHAAGLSSIGVYFFLRILNGCIAALAEVFFMCSVWFAFSGKAAAVAALLLLTNYPIQHAAVSFLPTSFVMICNFVVLGCWLRTQSWTSSSAASSSPQLQSFLAAPPRHLSWFVGAALFFSVLGAVGGWPFAALLSVFVGVDLLLRFPRITIACTPGALLVVCAAASLTDTRYYCRWTLSAWNLVVYNVFGGAKRGPELFGVEPWFFFWKNLTLNFHLMFVVAMLAPLAVLCAPRQEPATMSAPSDAVGSGSSLDDGAALGRSDSLVFEVCPLVRSRTRTSNGRGSRPAHHSSLLAPRHPHGHIYAATETALVSRLSCGRELLLIMPFFAWFLLWMFIAHKEERFMTPAYPFMALAATRAICLIFFPDASVSQRTPATVKCQGTTPDLATATAAYAQETALTCREVKRPQPHHRWLPPPVRSSAALLWRGRIAGTVFLVTFFFLSYSRAMAVYSFYSGPERIFNDWHPVLQAEAQRTLEAKRQAALRDSATPEGASPSSLLPGTTAQQTQELHAHYIVCLGREWYRFPSSFFLDRASRYQFLETPNFHGMLPMSFVTTPACQERGLSRAPSSSAAAACGSCGCGAPGVNDQNREIPEQYVRRPSEQCDVIFDSLSPHTHVTAVQHAGELERLQLLNTFTRSLLNISYLEAVLEASGTPRRPVKATYAVLDVDQTPLWCRVLYFPFGISKRCAVWRPLVLNAKP
;
A
#
# COMPACT_ATOMS: atom_id res chain seq x y z
N MET A 1 -15.97 -4.66 -13.31
CA MET A 1 -16.02 -6.03 -13.86
C MET A 1 -14.88 -6.38 -14.83
N ALA A 2 -14.25 -5.43 -15.55
CA ALA A 2 -13.24 -5.78 -16.57
C ALA A 2 -11.97 -6.52 -16.07
N SER A 3 -11.54 -6.32 -14.82
CA SER A 3 -10.25 -6.83 -14.31
C SER A 3 -10.13 -8.36 -14.20
N ALA A 4 -11.25 -9.10 -14.24
CA ALA A 4 -11.24 -10.55 -14.08
C ALA A 4 -10.84 -11.32 -15.37
N ALA A 5 -10.99 -10.71 -16.55
CA ALA A 5 -10.90 -11.43 -17.83
C ALA A 5 -9.48 -11.85 -18.25
N ILE A 6 -8.43 -11.23 -17.69
CA ILE A 6 -7.05 -11.33 -18.20
C ILE A 6 -6.29 -12.58 -17.69
N CYS A 7 -6.84 -13.32 -16.71
CA CYS A 7 -6.23 -14.58 -16.24
C CYS A 7 -6.76 -15.85 -16.92
N ALA A 8 -7.72 -15.75 -17.85
CA ALA A 8 -8.43 -16.89 -18.43
C ALA A 8 -7.67 -17.56 -19.61
N ALA A 9 -6.48 -18.12 -19.34
CA ALA A 9 -5.70 -18.86 -20.34
C ALA A 9 -5.15 -20.20 -19.79
N HIS A 10 -5.85 -21.29 -20.11
CA HIS A 10 -5.50 -22.71 -19.91
C HIS A 10 -5.42 -23.31 -18.48
N ARG A 11 -6.53 -23.96 -18.11
CA ARG A 11 -6.63 -25.22 -17.32
C ARG A 11 -6.04 -25.25 -15.89
N ARG A 12 -6.82 -24.77 -14.92
CA ARG A 12 -7.36 -25.56 -13.77
C ARG A 12 -8.53 -24.78 -13.15
N THR A 13 -9.62 -25.46 -12.80
CA THR A 13 -10.86 -24.85 -12.28
C THR A 13 -10.69 -24.11 -10.95
N ASP A 14 -9.66 -24.48 -10.19
CA ASP A 14 -9.52 -24.11 -8.78
C ASP A 14 -8.73 -22.80 -8.60
N GLN A 15 -7.99 -22.37 -9.63
CA GLN A 15 -7.21 -21.14 -9.65
C GLN A 15 -8.03 -19.86 -9.41
N PRO A 16 -9.19 -19.60 -10.08
CA PRO A 16 -9.99 -18.43 -9.77
C PRO A 16 -10.52 -18.44 -8.33
N LEU A 17 -10.90 -19.61 -7.80
CA LEU A 17 -11.36 -19.75 -6.43
C LEU A 17 -10.26 -19.41 -5.41
N GLN A 18 -9.02 -19.86 -5.66
CA GLN A 18 -7.85 -19.53 -4.83
C GLN A 18 -7.54 -18.03 -4.83
N ILE A 19 -7.61 -17.36 -5.99
CA ILE A 19 -7.37 -15.90 -6.09
C ILE A 19 -8.47 -15.12 -5.35
N VAL A 20 -9.73 -15.53 -5.48
CA VAL A 20 -10.85 -14.92 -4.74
C VAL A 20 -10.71 -15.14 -3.23
N ALA A 21 -10.30 -16.35 -2.79
CA ALA A 21 -10.07 -16.63 -1.39
C ALA A 21 -8.96 -15.75 -0.78
N VAL A 22 -7.82 -15.57 -1.48
CA VAL A 22 -6.76 -14.67 -1.00
C VAL A 22 -7.22 -13.21 -1.00
N PHE A 23 -7.99 -12.76 -2.00
CA PHE A 23 -8.57 -11.41 -2.00
C PHE A 23 -9.50 -11.18 -0.79
N VAL A 24 -10.39 -12.13 -0.49
CA VAL A 24 -11.30 -12.06 0.67
C VAL A 24 -10.52 -12.06 1.99
N LEU A 25 -9.48 -12.89 2.11
CA LEU A 25 -8.64 -12.92 3.32
C LEU A 25 -7.86 -11.60 3.51
N LEU A 26 -7.27 -11.04 2.45
CA LEU A 26 -6.59 -9.73 2.51
C LEU A 26 -7.58 -8.62 2.87
N LEU A 27 -8.75 -8.60 2.23
CA LEU A 27 -9.84 -7.66 2.53
C LEU A 27 -10.27 -7.75 4.01
N LEU A 28 -10.39 -8.96 4.57
CA LEU A 28 -10.69 -9.14 6.00
C LEU A 28 -9.56 -8.62 6.89
N THR A 29 -8.28 -8.90 6.57
CA THR A 29 -7.16 -8.35 7.35
C THR A 29 -7.10 -6.82 7.31
N HIS A 30 -7.36 -6.20 6.15
CA HIS A 30 -7.42 -4.75 6.02
C HIS A 30 -8.66 -4.14 6.68
N GLN A 31 -9.81 -4.83 6.70
CA GLN A 31 -10.96 -4.41 7.50
C GLN A 31 -10.64 -4.45 9.00
N CYS A 32 -9.99 -5.51 9.50
CA CYS A 32 -9.50 -5.54 10.88
C CYS A 32 -8.51 -4.41 11.18
N ALA A 33 -7.54 -4.16 10.28
CA ALA A 33 -6.62 -3.03 10.40
C ALA A 33 -7.37 -1.69 10.46
N SER A 34 -8.33 -1.45 9.56
CA SER A 34 -9.10 -0.20 9.47
C SER A 34 -9.88 0.14 10.74
N ARG A 35 -10.31 -0.88 11.51
CA ARG A 35 -11.14 -0.76 12.70
C ARG A 35 -10.38 -0.82 14.02
N PHE A 36 -9.22 -1.47 14.06
CA PHE A 36 -8.46 -1.68 15.30
C PHE A 36 -7.08 -1.02 15.32
N LEU A 37 -6.35 -0.93 14.20
CA LEU A 37 -5.04 -0.28 14.21
C LEU A 37 -5.23 1.25 14.22
N PRO A 38 -4.72 1.94 15.25
CA PRO A 38 -5.00 3.36 15.43
C PRO A 38 -4.24 4.22 14.42
N VAL A 39 -4.59 5.50 14.33
CA VAL A 39 -3.71 6.51 13.75
C VAL A 39 -2.34 6.46 14.45
N ALA A 40 -1.28 6.18 13.68
CA ALA A 40 0.08 6.04 14.21
C ALA A 40 0.86 7.36 14.25
N ASP A 41 0.41 8.34 13.47
CA ASP A 41 1.20 9.49 13.03
C ASP A 41 0.33 10.75 13.04
N CYS A 42 0.80 11.82 13.69
CA CYS A 42 0.04 13.06 13.84
C CYS A 42 -0.16 13.81 12.50
N ASP A 43 0.69 13.57 11.49
CA ASP A 43 0.44 14.10 10.14
C ASP A 43 -0.73 13.41 9.45
N GLU A 44 -1.00 12.13 9.75
CA GLU A 44 -2.20 11.47 9.24
C GLU A 44 -3.45 12.24 9.69
N THR A 45 -3.53 12.62 10.98
CA THR A 45 -4.59 13.49 11.50
C THR A 45 -4.57 14.87 10.86
N PHE A 46 -3.53 15.67 11.09
CA PHE A 46 -3.60 17.13 10.89
C PHE A 46 -3.24 17.60 9.47
N ASN A 47 -2.50 16.79 8.71
CA ASN A 47 -2.12 17.10 7.33
C ASN A 47 -3.02 16.44 6.29
N PHE A 48 -3.81 15.41 6.66
CA PHE A 48 -4.66 14.68 5.70
C PHE A 48 -6.10 14.46 6.17
N ILE A 49 -6.35 13.86 7.34
CA ILE A 49 -7.72 13.57 7.82
C ILE A 49 -8.50 14.87 8.09
N GLU A 50 -7.94 15.82 8.82
CA GLU A 50 -8.57 17.12 9.12
C GLU A 50 -8.87 17.97 7.87
N PRO A 51 -7.96 18.06 6.87
CA PRO A 51 -8.26 18.64 5.57
C PRO A 51 -9.33 17.90 4.76
N ILE A 52 -9.42 16.57 4.82
CA ILE A 52 -10.53 15.82 4.22
C ILE A 52 -11.85 16.13 4.95
N HIS A 53 -11.82 16.25 6.29
CA HIS A 53 -12.97 16.68 7.08
C HIS A 53 -13.44 18.10 6.68
N TYR A 54 -12.50 19.02 6.47
CA TYR A 54 -12.78 20.37 5.94
C TYR A 54 -13.43 20.33 4.55
N LEU A 55 -12.93 19.50 3.62
CA LEU A 55 -13.54 19.32 2.30
C LEU A 55 -14.98 18.80 2.35
N LEU A 56 -15.31 17.98 3.35
CA LEU A 56 -16.64 17.36 3.50
C LEU A 56 -17.63 18.24 4.30
N TYR A 57 -17.17 18.97 5.31
CA TYR A 57 -18.02 19.64 6.29
C TYR A 57 -17.76 21.14 6.49
N GLY A 58 -16.79 21.73 5.79
CA GLY A 58 -16.50 23.18 5.81
C GLY A 58 -15.71 23.69 7.03
N TYR A 59 -15.33 22.80 7.96
CA TYR A 59 -14.48 23.13 9.11
C TYR A 59 -13.51 21.99 9.44
N GLY A 60 -12.40 22.33 10.11
CA GLY A 60 -11.31 21.44 10.50
C GLY A 60 -10.05 22.27 10.79
N LYS A 61 -8.95 21.61 11.16
CA LYS A 61 -7.63 22.24 11.29
C LYS A 61 -6.75 22.02 10.04
N GLN A 62 -5.79 22.92 9.85
CA GLN A 62 -4.72 22.84 8.87
C GLN A 62 -3.34 23.04 9.53
N THR A 63 -2.30 22.47 8.94
CA THR A 63 -0.91 22.79 9.27
C THR A 63 -0.42 24.00 8.45
N TRP A 64 0.78 24.47 8.75
CA TRP A 64 1.52 25.43 7.93
C TRP A 64 1.86 24.90 6.52
N GLU A 65 1.87 23.59 6.31
CA GLU A 65 2.19 22.97 5.02
C GLU A 65 1.05 23.10 4.00
N LEU A 66 -0.18 23.28 4.51
CA LEU A 66 -1.40 23.59 3.75
C LEU A 66 -1.73 25.09 3.70
N CYS A 67 -0.85 25.94 4.24
CA CYS A 67 -0.95 27.39 4.14
C CYS A 67 -0.43 27.88 2.79
N SER A 68 -1.18 28.77 2.13
CA SER A 68 -0.92 29.27 0.76
C SER A 68 0.47 29.89 0.55
N LYS A 69 1.07 30.46 1.59
CA LYS A 69 2.45 30.98 1.63
C LYS A 69 3.50 29.92 1.27
N PHE A 70 3.27 28.65 1.63
CA PHE A 70 4.23 27.57 1.47
C PHE A 70 3.76 26.51 0.45
N ALA A 71 2.50 26.05 0.57
CA ALA A 71 1.87 25.09 -0.35
C ALA A 71 2.70 23.81 -0.58
N LEU A 72 2.91 23.02 0.48
CA LEU A 72 3.78 21.82 0.46
C LEU A 72 3.00 20.50 0.33
N ARG A 73 1.68 20.49 0.54
CA ARG A 73 0.80 19.32 0.36
C ARG A 73 -0.18 19.54 -0.79
N SER A 74 -0.30 18.59 -1.73
CA SER A 74 -1.20 18.77 -2.87
C SER A 74 -2.66 18.53 -2.48
N TRP A 75 -3.56 19.40 -2.94
CA TRP A 75 -5.00 19.23 -2.79
C TRP A 75 -5.54 18.10 -3.66
N LEU A 76 -4.83 17.68 -4.72
CA LEU A 76 -5.14 16.46 -5.47
C LEU A 76 -5.17 15.23 -4.56
N PHE A 77 -4.20 15.12 -3.64
CA PHE A 77 -4.12 14.01 -2.68
C PHE A 77 -5.38 13.94 -1.82
N LEU A 78 -5.75 15.07 -1.21
CA LEU A 78 -6.95 15.19 -0.38
C LEU A 78 -8.22 14.86 -1.18
N TRP A 79 -8.32 15.33 -2.43
CA TRP A 79 -9.46 15.08 -3.30
C TRP A 79 -9.63 13.62 -3.74
N MET A 80 -8.53 12.84 -3.88
CA MET A 80 -8.62 11.40 -4.15
C MET A 80 -9.34 10.63 -3.04
N TYR A 81 -9.29 11.10 -1.79
CA TYR A 81 -10.04 10.53 -0.66
C TYR A 81 -11.38 11.23 -0.41
N ALA A 82 -11.47 12.55 -0.55
CA ALA A 82 -12.72 13.28 -0.28
C ALA A 82 -13.85 12.97 -1.27
N TRP A 83 -13.54 12.80 -2.57
CA TRP A 83 -14.57 12.55 -3.60
C TRP A 83 -15.38 11.25 -3.35
N PRO A 84 -14.77 10.07 -3.09
CA PRO A 84 -15.52 8.88 -2.70
C PRO A 84 -16.40 9.07 -1.45
N ALA A 85 -15.93 9.82 -0.44
CA ALA A 85 -16.70 10.11 0.76
C ALA A 85 -17.93 11.00 0.48
N MET A 86 -17.84 11.98 -0.42
CA MET A 86 -19.00 12.80 -0.79
C MET A 86 -20.14 11.95 -1.35
N LEU A 87 -19.83 11.03 -2.28
CA LEU A 87 -20.83 10.15 -2.89
C LEU A 87 -21.58 9.31 -1.84
N VAL A 88 -20.85 8.74 -0.87
CA VAL A 88 -21.44 7.86 0.16
C VAL A 88 -22.09 8.65 1.30
N HIS A 89 -21.56 9.80 1.72
CA HIS A 89 -22.21 10.64 2.73
C HIS A 89 -23.60 11.10 2.28
N HIS A 90 -23.76 11.44 0.99
CA HIS A 90 -25.07 11.82 0.43
C HIS A 90 -25.99 10.63 0.15
N ALA A 91 -25.47 9.48 -0.29
CA ALA A 91 -26.31 8.32 -0.66
C ALA A 91 -26.69 7.40 0.52
N ALA A 92 -25.84 7.30 1.55
CA ALA A 92 -25.99 6.34 2.65
C ALA A 92 -26.18 6.98 4.04
N GLY A 93 -26.26 8.32 4.13
CA GLY A 93 -26.58 9.03 5.37
C GLY A 93 -25.56 8.87 6.51
N LEU A 94 -24.33 8.46 6.21
CA LEU A 94 -23.32 8.15 7.22
C LEU A 94 -22.99 9.37 8.11
N SER A 95 -22.90 9.11 9.43
CA SER A 95 -22.32 10.02 10.41
C SER A 95 -20.83 10.27 10.13
N SER A 96 -20.26 11.33 10.72
CA SER A 96 -18.87 11.73 10.47
C SER A 96 -17.89 10.58 10.76
N ILE A 97 -17.99 9.95 11.93
CA ILE A 97 -17.19 8.77 12.30
C ILE A 97 -17.43 7.57 11.37
N GLY A 98 -18.64 7.41 10.80
CA GLY A 98 -18.94 6.41 9.78
C GLY A 98 -18.21 6.67 8.46
N VAL A 99 -18.08 7.94 8.05
CA VAL A 99 -17.32 8.34 6.85
C VAL A 99 -15.81 8.10 7.03
N TYR A 100 -15.26 8.38 8.22
CA TYR A 100 -13.86 8.04 8.55
C TYR A 100 -13.56 6.54 8.40
N PHE A 101 -14.38 5.67 9.00
CA PHE A 101 -14.17 4.22 8.85
C PHE A 101 -14.45 3.73 7.42
N PHE A 102 -15.44 4.29 6.71
CA PHE A 102 -15.64 4.02 5.28
C PHE A 102 -14.38 4.31 4.45
N LEU A 103 -13.72 5.45 4.69
CA LEU A 103 -12.50 5.83 3.98
C LEU A 103 -11.32 4.88 4.26
N ARG A 104 -11.13 4.44 5.52
CA ARG A 104 -10.09 3.46 5.87
C ARG A 104 -10.36 2.09 5.25
N ILE A 105 -11.62 1.65 5.24
CA ILE A 105 -12.06 0.41 4.57
C ILE A 105 -11.83 0.52 3.05
N LEU A 106 -12.17 1.65 2.43
CA LEU A 106 -11.96 1.87 0.99
C LEU A 106 -10.47 1.84 0.62
N ASN A 107 -9.60 2.47 1.41
CA ASN A 107 -8.15 2.43 1.22
C ASN A 107 -7.62 0.99 1.31
N GLY A 108 -8.07 0.22 2.32
CA GLY A 108 -7.78 -1.20 2.48
C GLY A 108 -8.28 -2.08 1.33
N CYS A 109 -9.46 -1.80 0.76
CA CYS A 109 -9.96 -2.46 -0.45
C CYS A 109 -9.05 -2.23 -1.66
N ILE A 110 -8.54 -1.00 -1.84
CA ILE A 110 -7.64 -0.63 -2.95
C ILE A 110 -6.27 -1.30 -2.75
N ALA A 111 -5.75 -1.32 -1.52
CA ALA A 111 -4.53 -2.05 -1.17
C ALA A 111 -4.66 -3.56 -1.46
N ALA A 112 -5.75 -4.21 -1.01
CA ALA A 112 -6.00 -5.62 -1.29
C ALA A 112 -6.02 -5.95 -2.80
N LEU A 113 -6.57 -5.07 -3.64
CA LEU A 113 -6.56 -5.23 -5.09
C LEU A 113 -5.15 -5.09 -5.69
N ALA A 114 -4.34 -4.14 -5.20
CA ALA A 114 -2.95 -3.95 -5.62
C ALA A 114 -2.05 -5.13 -5.20
N GLU A 115 -2.23 -5.63 -3.98
CA GLU A 115 -1.54 -6.79 -3.41
C GLU A 115 -1.87 -8.09 -4.15
N VAL A 116 -3.15 -8.35 -4.46
CA VAL A 116 -3.56 -9.50 -5.28
C VAL A 116 -3.02 -9.38 -6.70
N PHE A 117 -3.01 -8.18 -7.30
CA PHE A 117 -2.38 -7.97 -8.60
C PHE A 117 -0.87 -8.24 -8.58
N PHE A 118 -0.17 -7.80 -7.53
CA PHE A 118 1.24 -8.11 -7.29
C PHE A 118 1.45 -9.63 -7.14
N MET A 119 0.71 -10.31 -6.27
CA MET A 119 0.77 -11.77 -6.08
C MET A 119 0.57 -12.54 -7.40
N CYS A 120 -0.47 -12.21 -8.17
CA CYS A 120 -0.73 -12.81 -9.47
C CYS A 120 0.38 -12.53 -10.50
N SER A 121 1.14 -11.44 -10.31
CA SER A 121 2.30 -11.10 -11.14
C SER A 121 3.58 -11.83 -10.70
N VAL A 122 3.74 -12.07 -9.39
CA VAL A 122 4.78 -12.95 -8.82
C VAL A 122 4.57 -14.41 -9.26
N TRP A 123 3.33 -14.90 -9.32
CA TRP A 123 3.01 -16.20 -9.93
C TRP A 123 3.54 -16.29 -11.36
N PHE A 124 3.19 -15.30 -12.19
CA PHE A 124 3.51 -15.27 -13.61
C PHE A 124 5.02 -15.16 -13.89
N ALA A 125 5.73 -14.36 -13.10
CA ALA A 125 7.17 -14.12 -13.27
C ALA A 125 8.05 -15.25 -12.68
N PHE A 126 7.62 -15.88 -11.58
CA PHE A 126 8.40 -16.88 -10.85
C PHE A 126 7.69 -18.24 -10.80
N SER A 127 6.80 -18.46 -9.83
CA SER A 127 6.06 -19.72 -9.65
C SER A 127 4.89 -19.56 -8.67
N GLY A 128 3.96 -20.51 -8.67
CA GLY A 128 2.87 -20.57 -7.68
C GLY A 128 3.36 -20.70 -6.23
N LYS A 129 4.54 -21.30 -5.99
CA LYS A 129 5.17 -21.30 -4.65
C LYS A 129 5.53 -19.88 -4.19
N ALA A 130 6.12 -19.09 -5.08
CA ALA A 130 6.48 -17.70 -4.78
C ALA A 130 5.23 -16.84 -4.54
N ALA A 131 4.16 -17.06 -5.31
CA ALA A 131 2.87 -16.41 -5.07
C ALA A 131 2.28 -16.79 -3.70
N ALA A 132 2.32 -18.07 -3.30
CA ALA A 132 1.85 -18.52 -1.99
C ALA A 132 2.66 -17.96 -0.82
N VAL A 133 4.00 -17.88 -0.95
CA VAL A 133 4.86 -17.23 0.05
C VAL A 133 4.56 -15.73 0.14
N ALA A 134 4.44 -15.03 -0.99
CA ALA A 134 4.07 -13.62 -1.02
C ALA A 134 2.69 -13.36 -0.37
N ALA A 135 1.71 -14.21 -0.66
CA ALA A 135 0.37 -14.15 -0.04
C ALA A 135 0.45 -14.33 1.48
N LEU A 136 1.19 -15.33 1.96
CA LEU A 136 1.37 -15.58 3.39
C LEU A 136 2.09 -14.42 4.10
N LEU A 137 3.10 -13.80 3.46
CA LEU A 137 3.71 -12.59 4.00
C LEU A 137 2.68 -11.45 4.09
N LEU A 138 1.98 -11.11 3.01
CA LEU A 138 1.02 -9.99 2.98
C LEU A 138 -0.16 -10.19 3.97
N LEU A 139 -0.67 -11.42 4.08
CA LEU A 139 -1.74 -11.79 5.02
C LEU A 139 -1.32 -11.72 6.49
N THR A 140 -0.03 -11.74 6.81
CA THR A 140 0.45 -11.83 8.20
C THR A 140 1.33 -10.66 8.63
N ASN A 141 1.72 -9.75 7.73
CA ASN A 141 2.69 -8.68 7.98
C ASN A 141 1.99 -7.36 8.36
N TYR A 142 1.84 -7.10 9.67
CA TYR A 142 1.03 -6.00 10.17
C TYR A 142 1.46 -4.58 9.71
N PRO A 143 2.74 -4.22 9.45
CA PRO A 143 3.08 -2.85 9.05
C PRO A 143 2.56 -2.51 7.66
N ILE A 144 2.44 -3.50 6.76
CA ILE A 144 1.82 -3.32 5.45
C ILE A 144 0.31 -3.10 5.63
N GLN A 145 -0.34 -3.92 6.47
CA GLN A 145 -1.78 -3.80 6.77
C GLN A 145 -2.12 -2.48 7.49
N HIS A 146 -1.25 -1.99 8.37
CA HIS A 146 -1.37 -0.68 9.02
C HIS A 146 -1.21 0.45 8.00
N ALA A 147 -0.13 0.43 7.21
CA ALA A 147 0.11 1.41 6.17
C ALA A 147 -1.02 1.45 5.14
N ALA A 148 -1.55 0.29 4.72
CA ALA A 148 -2.61 0.15 3.73
C ALA A 148 -3.94 0.84 4.09
N VAL A 149 -4.21 1.08 5.38
CA VAL A 149 -5.41 1.80 5.83
C VAL A 149 -5.14 3.26 6.20
N SER A 150 -3.87 3.67 6.33
CA SER A 150 -3.48 5.03 6.69
C SER A 150 -3.54 6.03 5.53
N PHE A 151 -3.98 7.26 5.81
CA PHE A 151 -4.10 8.36 4.84
C PHE A 151 -2.78 9.12 4.55
N LEU A 152 -1.65 8.41 4.60
CA LEU A 152 -0.33 9.00 4.36
C LEU A 152 0.07 8.94 2.88
N PRO A 153 0.70 9.99 2.31
CA PRO A 153 1.21 9.95 0.94
C PRO A 153 2.22 8.82 0.69
N THR A 154 2.98 8.42 1.71
CA THR A 154 3.90 7.28 1.67
C THR A 154 3.16 5.93 1.57
N SER A 155 1.99 5.79 2.19
CA SER A 155 1.09 4.63 2.03
C SER A 155 0.45 4.59 0.64
N PHE A 156 -0.01 5.73 0.12
CA PHE A 156 -0.53 5.82 -1.24
C PHE A 156 0.54 5.43 -2.28
N VAL A 157 1.78 5.89 -2.09
CA VAL A 157 2.94 5.47 -2.89
C VAL A 157 3.20 3.96 -2.76
N MET A 158 3.07 3.36 -1.57
CA MET A 158 3.20 1.90 -1.41
C MET A 158 2.16 1.13 -2.24
N ILE A 159 0.90 1.58 -2.21
CA ILE A 159 -0.20 0.99 -3.00
C ILE A 159 0.08 1.15 -4.50
N CYS A 160 0.52 2.33 -4.95
CA CYS A 160 1.00 2.53 -6.32
C CYS A 160 2.17 1.59 -6.65
N ASN A 161 3.16 1.44 -5.77
CA ASN A 161 4.34 0.61 -6.02
C ASN A 161 4.04 -0.89 -6.07
N PHE A 162 3.00 -1.40 -5.39
CA PHE A 162 2.50 -2.76 -5.64
C PHE A 162 2.00 -2.92 -7.09
N VAL A 163 1.28 -1.92 -7.64
CA VAL A 163 0.84 -1.92 -9.04
C VAL A 163 2.02 -1.76 -10.00
N VAL A 164 2.95 -0.83 -9.75
CA VAL A 164 4.15 -0.63 -10.58
C VAL A 164 4.99 -1.90 -10.64
N LEU A 165 5.27 -2.53 -9.50
CA LEU A 165 6.05 -3.77 -9.42
C LEU A 165 5.31 -4.95 -10.07
N GLY A 166 3.99 -5.07 -9.89
CA GLY A 166 3.18 -6.07 -10.59
C GLY A 166 3.21 -5.92 -12.11
N CYS A 167 3.06 -4.70 -12.62
CA CYS A 167 3.19 -4.39 -14.04
C CYS A 167 4.62 -4.69 -14.56
N TRP A 168 5.65 -4.27 -13.82
CA TRP A 168 7.05 -4.49 -14.18
C TRP A 168 7.40 -5.98 -14.28
N LEU A 169 6.90 -6.80 -13.34
CA LEU A 169 7.00 -8.28 -13.39
C LEU A 169 6.31 -8.89 -14.61
N ARG A 170 5.17 -8.33 -15.05
CA ARG A 170 4.45 -8.83 -16.26
C ARG A 170 5.12 -8.46 -17.58
N THR A 171 6.01 -7.47 -17.61
CA THR A 171 6.81 -7.19 -18.82
C THR A 171 7.90 -8.23 -19.12
N GLN A 172 8.16 -9.17 -18.21
CA GLN A 172 9.37 -10.01 -18.28
C GLN A 172 9.30 -11.18 -19.27
N SER A 173 8.11 -11.73 -19.51
CA SER A 173 7.92 -12.78 -20.53
C SER A 173 8.28 -12.32 -21.95
N TRP A 174 8.31 -11.00 -22.19
CA TRP A 174 8.54 -10.40 -23.50
C TRP A 174 10.02 -10.20 -23.83
N THR A 175 10.94 -10.36 -22.87
CA THR A 175 12.38 -10.41 -23.16
C THR A 175 12.87 -11.81 -23.53
N SER A 176 12.30 -12.86 -22.95
CA SER A 176 12.79 -14.24 -23.17
C SER A 176 12.45 -14.76 -24.57
N SER A 177 11.35 -14.30 -25.17
CA SER A 177 10.92 -14.73 -26.51
C SER A 177 11.71 -14.10 -27.67
N SER A 178 12.33 -12.93 -27.47
CA SER A 178 13.06 -12.21 -28.53
C SER A 178 14.53 -12.64 -28.68
N ALA A 179 15.06 -13.41 -27.73
CA ALA A 179 16.43 -13.93 -27.79
C ALA A 179 16.59 -15.20 -28.66
N ALA A 180 15.47 -15.78 -29.13
CA ALA A 180 15.45 -17.06 -29.85
C ALA A 180 15.33 -16.94 -31.38
N SER A 181 15.19 -15.73 -31.93
CA SER A 181 15.06 -15.48 -33.38
C SER A 181 16.32 -14.82 -33.94
N SER A 182 17.27 -15.63 -34.40
CA SER A 182 18.53 -15.17 -34.98
C SER A 182 18.37 -14.67 -36.43
N SER A 183 17.75 -13.50 -36.62
CA SER A 183 17.84 -12.74 -37.87
C SER A 183 17.83 -11.22 -37.61
N PRO A 184 18.84 -10.46 -38.10
CA PRO A 184 18.89 -9.02 -37.90
C PRO A 184 18.03 -8.31 -38.97
N GLN A 185 16.72 -8.21 -38.73
CA GLN A 185 15.81 -7.49 -39.63
C GLN A 185 15.17 -6.24 -39.00
N LEU A 186 15.31 -5.14 -39.74
CA LEU A 186 14.83 -3.78 -39.45
C LEU A 186 13.31 -3.70 -39.17
N GLN A 187 12.54 -4.73 -39.55
CA GLN A 187 11.10 -4.84 -39.36
C GLN A 187 10.68 -4.94 -37.89
N SER A 188 11.55 -5.43 -36.99
CA SER A 188 11.31 -5.40 -35.53
C SER A 188 11.20 -3.95 -35.00
N PHE A 189 11.88 -3.00 -35.66
CA PHE A 189 11.74 -1.56 -35.44
C PHE A 189 10.58 -0.93 -36.24
N LEU A 190 9.62 -1.69 -36.74
CA LEU A 190 8.37 -1.17 -37.35
C LEU A 190 7.10 -1.86 -36.83
N ALA A 191 7.20 -3.10 -36.33
CA ALA A 191 6.09 -3.78 -35.66
C ALA A 191 5.57 -2.99 -34.44
N ALA A 192 4.26 -2.77 -34.37
CA ALA A 192 3.62 -2.18 -33.20
C ALA A 192 3.63 -3.19 -32.02
N PRO A 193 4.02 -2.78 -30.80
CA PRO A 193 4.02 -3.68 -29.65
C PRO A 193 2.59 -4.13 -29.30
N PRO A 194 2.42 -5.38 -28.83
CA PRO A 194 1.09 -5.92 -28.56
C PRO A 194 0.40 -5.17 -27.41
N ARG A 195 -0.89 -4.90 -27.56
CA ARG A 195 -1.64 -3.90 -26.77
C ARG A 195 -1.51 -4.06 -25.25
N HIS A 196 -1.43 -5.29 -24.73
CA HIS A 196 -1.27 -5.55 -23.30
C HIS A 196 0.12 -5.15 -22.76
N LEU A 197 1.19 -5.27 -23.57
CA LEU A 197 2.53 -4.84 -23.16
C LEU A 197 2.57 -3.31 -23.01
N SER A 198 2.00 -2.61 -24.00
CA SER A 198 1.81 -1.16 -23.92
C SER A 198 0.97 -0.74 -22.71
N TRP A 199 -0.05 -1.53 -22.35
CA TRP A 199 -0.84 -1.30 -21.13
C TRP A 199 -0.02 -1.48 -19.85
N PHE A 200 0.74 -2.57 -19.68
CA PHE A 200 1.57 -2.78 -18.48
C PHE A 200 2.67 -1.72 -18.34
N VAL A 201 3.34 -1.34 -19.43
CA VAL A 201 4.36 -0.28 -19.43
C VAL A 201 3.73 1.07 -19.12
N GLY A 202 2.63 1.44 -19.81
CA GLY A 202 1.92 2.69 -19.56
C GLY A 202 1.37 2.80 -18.14
N ALA A 203 0.81 1.71 -17.59
CA ALA A 203 0.32 1.67 -16.22
C ALA A 203 1.46 1.79 -15.19
N ALA A 204 2.59 1.10 -15.38
CA ALA A 204 3.76 1.23 -14.51
C ALA A 204 4.27 2.68 -14.46
N LEU A 205 4.36 3.35 -15.61
CA LEU A 205 4.79 4.74 -15.70
C LEU A 205 3.75 5.71 -15.10
N PHE A 206 2.46 5.49 -15.37
CA PHE A 206 1.37 6.31 -14.82
C PHE A 206 1.31 6.23 -13.29
N PHE A 207 1.33 5.03 -12.70
CA PHE A 207 1.32 4.89 -11.23
C PHE A 207 2.62 5.34 -10.56
N SER A 208 3.77 5.28 -11.26
CA SER A 208 5.03 5.89 -10.79
C SER A 208 4.90 7.41 -10.68
N VAL A 209 4.38 8.06 -11.74
CA VAL A 209 4.17 9.52 -11.77
C VAL A 209 3.08 9.95 -10.78
N LEU A 210 1.97 9.21 -10.70
CA LEU A 210 0.89 9.48 -9.74
C LEU A 210 1.37 9.36 -8.29
N GLY A 211 2.17 8.33 -7.98
CA GLY A 211 2.81 8.20 -6.67
C GLY A 211 3.75 9.36 -6.35
N ALA A 212 4.62 9.76 -7.29
CA ALA A 212 5.57 10.85 -7.06
C ALA A 212 4.90 12.23 -6.97
N VAL A 213 4.07 12.61 -7.94
CA VAL A 213 3.51 13.98 -8.04
C VAL A 213 2.23 14.13 -7.21
N GLY A 214 1.36 13.11 -7.19
CA GLY A 214 0.11 13.12 -6.43
C GLY A 214 0.25 12.64 -4.98
N GLY A 215 1.33 11.91 -4.67
CA GLY A 215 1.65 11.45 -3.32
C GLY A 215 2.88 12.17 -2.74
N TRP A 216 4.08 11.65 -3.02
CA TRP A 216 5.32 12.11 -2.39
C TRP A 216 6.52 12.07 -3.36
N PRO A 217 7.15 13.21 -3.70
CA PRO A 217 8.03 13.34 -4.87
C PRO A 217 9.32 12.52 -4.79
N PHE A 218 9.83 12.28 -3.58
CA PHE A 218 11.05 11.47 -3.37
C PHE A 218 10.89 10.01 -3.84
N ALA A 219 9.65 9.51 -3.93
CA ALA A 219 9.33 8.20 -4.50
C ALA A 219 9.74 8.05 -5.98
N ALA A 220 10.00 9.16 -6.69
CA ALA A 220 10.56 9.13 -8.03
C ALA A 220 11.88 8.33 -8.10
N LEU A 221 12.69 8.31 -7.02
CA LEU A 221 13.96 7.57 -6.99
C LEU A 221 13.78 6.05 -7.08
N LEU A 222 12.72 5.48 -6.46
CA LEU A 222 12.32 4.08 -6.68
C LEU A 222 11.89 3.85 -8.13
N SER A 223 11.20 4.83 -8.70
CA SER A 223 10.68 4.79 -10.07
C SER A 223 11.78 4.87 -11.14
N VAL A 224 12.97 5.41 -10.84
CA VAL A 224 14.10 5.46 -11.77
C VAL A 224 14.52 4.05 -12.22
N PHE A 225 14.60 3.08 -11.30
CA PHE A 225 14.97 1.69 -11.65
C PHE A 225 14.00 1.06 -12.64
N VAL A 226 12.69 1.31 -12.45
CA VAL A 226 11.63 0.84 -13.34
C VAL A 226 11.68 1.58 -14.67
N GLY A 227 11.76 2.91 -14.64
CA GLY A 227 11.79 3.78 -15.82
C GLY A 227 12.99 3.51 -16.73
N VAL A 228 14.19 3.36 -16.18
CA VAL A 228 15.40 3.05 -16.95
C VAL A 228 15.32 1.66 -17.60
N ASP A 229 14.90 0.62 -16.87
CA ASP A 229 14.75 -0.71 -17.46
C ASP A 229 13.62 -0.77 -18.51
N LEU A 230 12.51 -0.05 -18.31
CA LEU A 230 11.46 0.06 -19.33
C LEU A 230 11.89 0.93 -20.53
N LEU A 231 12.76 1.92 -20.34
CA LEU A 231 13.34 2.73 -21.42
C LEU A 231 14.32 1.91 -22.26
N LEU A 232 15.22 1.16 -21.64
CA LEU A 232 16.20 0.30 -22.32
C LEU A 232 15.53 -0.85 -23.09
N ARG A 233 14.39 -1.36 -22.62
CA ARG A 233 13.70 -2.51 -23.24
C ARG A 233 12.57 -2.16 -24.19
N PHE A 234 11.83 -1.09 -23.91
CA PHE A 234 10.64 -0.71 -24.68
C PHE A 234 10.63 0.80 -24.99
N PRO A 235 11.73 1.37 -25.56
CA PRO A 235 11.99 2.80 -25.59
C PRO A 235 10.82 3.62 -26.15
N ARG A 236 10.21 3.15 -27.25
CA ARG A 236 9.08 3.82 -27.91
C ARG A 236 7.85 3.95 -27.02
N ILE A 237 7.50 2.90 -26.27
CA ILE A 237 6.35 2.93 -25.36
C ILE A 237 6.67 3.86 -24.19
N THR A 238 7.87 3.73 -23.62
CA THR A 238 8.30 4.52 -22.46
C THR A 238 8.39 6.01 -22.78
N ILE A 239 8.94 6.38 -23.94
CA ILE A 239 9.01 7.76 -24.44
C ILE A 239 7.62 8.32 -24.78
N ALA A 240 6.68 7.51 -25.28
CA ALA A 240 5.32 7.96 -25.56
C ALA A 240 4.46 8.12 -24.28
N CYS A 241 4.55 7.17 -23.34
CA CYS A 241 3.72 7.15 -22.14
C CYS A 241 4.20 8.10 -21.03
N THR A 242 5.50 8.32 -20.88
CA THR A 242 6.02 9.14 -19.76
C THR A 242 5.57 10.60 -19.83
N PRO A 243 5.66 11.31 -20.98
CA PRO A 243 5.14 12.69 -21.10
C PRO A 243 3.63 12.76 -20.92
N GLY A 244 2.88 11.76 -21.41
CA GLY A 244 1.42 11.70 -21.21
C GLY A 244 1.04 11.54 -19.74
N ALA A 245 1.72 10.66 -18.99
CA ALA A 245 1.53 10.51 -17.56
C ALA A 245 1.88 11.79 -16.79
N LEU A 246 3.03 12.41 -17.10
CA LEU A 246 3.43 13.69 -16.50
C LEU A 246 2.42 14.79 -16.79
N LEU A 247 1.97 14.95 -18.04
CA LEU A 247 0.99 15.97 -18.42
C LEU A 247 -0.32 15.81 -17.64
N VAL A 248 -0.89 14.60 -17.61
CA VAL A 248 -2.18 14.33 -16.93
C VAL A 248 -2.08 14.57 -15.43
N VAL A 249 -1.06 14.03 -14.75
CA VAL A 249 -0.95 14.13 -13.29
C VAL A 249 -0.52 15.54 -12.86
N CYS A 250 0.46 16.17 -13.52
CA CYS A 250 0.88 17.53 -13.19
C CYS A 250 -0.21 18.56 -13.50
N ALA A 251 -1.03 18.37 -14.55
CA ALA A 251 -2.18 19.25 -14.81
C ALA A 251 -3.25 19.10 -13.72
N ALA A 252 -3.59 17.86 -13.32
CA ALA A 252 -4.55 17.61 -12.24
C ALA A 252 -4.08 18.19 -10.90
N ALA A 253 -2.80 18.00 -10.56
CA ALA A 253 -2.18 18.55 -9.35
C ALA A 253 -2.17 20.09 -9.40
N SER A 254 -1.67 20.69 -10.48
CA SER A 254 -1.59 22.15 -10.60
C SER A 254 -2.97 22.81 -10.60
N LEU A 255 -3.98 22.22 -11.25
CA LEU A 255 -5.33 22.78 -11.29
C LEU A 255 -6.03 22.73 -9.92
N THR A 256 -5.87 21.63 -9.18
CA THR A 256 -6.42 21.52 -7.82
C THR A 256 -5.65 22.37 -6.82
N ASP A 257 -4.32 22.34 -6.83
CA ASP A 257 -3.47 23.16 -5.96
C ASP A 257 -3.74 24.66 -6.18
N THR A 258 -3.78 25.12 -7.44
CA THR A 258 -4.04 26.53 -7.80
C THR A 258 -5.41 26.99 -7.31
N ARG A 259 -6.43 26.11 -7.36
CA ARG A 259 -7.77 26.40 -6.87
C ARG A 259 -7.79 26.71 -5.37
N TYR A 260 -7.05 25.98 -4.54
CA TYR A 260 -7.07 26.18 -3.08
C TYR A 260 -6.03 27.17 -2.56
N TYR A 261 -4.84 27.19 -3.15
CA TYR A 261 -3.77 28.10 -2.76
C TYR A 261 -3.88 29.48 -3.41
N CYS A 262 -4.81 29.66 -4.35
CA CYS A 262 -5.13 30.94 -5.00
C CYS A 262 -3.96 31.58 -5.76
N ARG A 263 -2.95 30.75 -6.12
CA ARG A 263 -1.79 31.08 -6.95
C ARG A 263 -1.38 29.84 -7.75
N TRP A 264 -0.84 30.01 -8.95
CA TRP A 264 -0.31 28.90 -9.74
C TRP A 264 0.85 28.22 -8.99
N THR A 265 0.70 26.92 -8.69
CA THR A 265 1.71 26.17 -7.95
C THR A 265 1.58 24.66 -8.16
N LEU A 266 2.65 23.93 -7.84
CA LEU A 266 2.72 22.47 -7.88
C LEU A 266 3.37 22.01 -6.57
N SER A 267 2.58 21.52 -5.61
CA SER A 267 3.05 21.29 -4.23
C SER A 267 4.20 20.29 -4.15
N ALA A 268 4.22 19.30 -5.04
CA ALA A 268 5.31 18.34 -5.15
C ALA A 268 6.67 18.99 -5.47
N TRP A 269 6.69 20.07 -6.26
CA TRP A 269 7.92 20.84 -6.52
C TRP A 269 8.30 21.70 -5.31
N ASN A 270 7.35 22.40 -4.71
CA ASN A 270 7.58 23.20 -3.50
C ASN A 270 8.17 22.35 -2.36
N LEU A 271 7.67 21.12 -2.19
CA LEU A 271 8.14 20.17 -1.17
C LEU A 271 9.57 19.66 -1.43
N VAL A 272 9.96 19.48 -2.70
CA VAL A 272 11.37 19.20 -3.06
C VAL A 272 12.24 20.42 -2.74
N VAL A 273 11.83 21.61 -3.17
CA VAL A 273 12.59 22.85 -2.93
C VAL A 273 12.76 23.11 -1.43
N TYR A 274 11.72 22.92 -0.63
CA TYR A 274 11.78 23.11 0.83
C TYR A 274 12.76 22.14 1.51
N ASN A 275 12.70 20.84 1.20
CA ASN A 275 13.51 19.82 1.89
C ASN A 275 14.94 19.69 1.35
N VAL A 276 15.18 19.95 0.06
CA VAL A 276 16.49 19.76 -0.58
C VAL A 276 17.27 21.08 -0.70
N PHE A 277 16.57 22.20 -0.90
CA PHE A 277 17.19 23.51 -1.16
C PHE A 277 16.84 24.58 -0.11
N GLY A 278 16.12 24.24 0.98
CA GLY A 278 15.70 25.18 2.02
C GLY A 278 16.79 25.67 2.98
N GLY A 279 17.95 25.00 3.01
CA GLY A 279 19.08 25.29 3.90
C GLY A 279 18.92 24.74 5.33
N ALA A 280 20.00 24.81 6.11
CA ALA A 280 20.20 24.12 7.41
C ALA A 280 19.32 24.58 8.61
N LYS A 281 18.12 25.13 8.34
CA LYS A 281 17.06 25.40 9.33
C LYS A 281 15.68 24.92 8.84
N ARG A 282 15.66 24.05 7.83
CA ARG A 282 14.49 23.51 7.13
C ARG A 282 14.74 22.07 6.72
N GLY A 283 13.67 21.38 6.33
CA GLY A 283 13.75 20.02 5.80
C GLY A 283 13.64 18.92 6.87
N PRO A 284 14.17 17.71 6.62
CA PRO A 284 13.85 16.51 7.41
C PRO A 284 14.38 16.54 8.85
N GLU A 285 15.34 17.41 9.16
CA GLU A 285 15.91 17.57 10.50
C GLU A 285 15.02 18.43 11.43
N LEU A 286 14.02 19.14 10.89
CA LEU A 286 13.26 20.17 11.61
C LEU A 286 12.58 19.68 12.89
N PHE A 287 12.17 18.41 12.91
CA PHE A 287 11.49 17.79 14.04
C PHE A 287 12.42 16.89 14.89
N GLY A 288 13.74 16.97 14.67
CA GLY A 288 14.75 16.10 15.28
C GLY A 288 15.08 14.86 14.43
N VAL A 289 16.24 14.27 14.73
CA VAL A 289 16.84 13.17 13.94
C VAL A 289 17.17 11.96 14.83
N GLU A 290 17.10 10.77 14.26
CA GLU A 290 17.53 9.50 14.88
C GLU A 290 18.88 9.05 14.28
N PRO A 291 19.68 8.23 14.98
CA PRO A 291 20.99 7.79 14.50
C PRO A 291 20.88 6.81 13.33
N TRP A 292 21.96 6.65 12.55
CA TRP A 292 22.00 5.83 11.32
C TRP A 292 21.42 4.41 11.45
N PHE A 293 21.51 3.77 12.62
CA PHE A 293 20.95 2.44 12.86
C PHE A 293 19.43 2.42 13.12
N PHE A 294 18.74 3.56 13.00
CA PHE A 294 17.30 3.70 13.21
C PHE A 294 16.48 2.70 12.41
N PHE A 295 16.73 2.55 11.10
CA PHE A 295 15.96 1.60 10.29
C PHE A 295 16.33 0.14 10.56
N TRP A 296 17.57 -0.17 10.96
CA TRP A 296 17.90 -1.52 11.44
C TRP A 296 17.06 -1.88 12.67
N LYS A 297 16.99 -0.97 13.65
CA LYS A 297 16.13 -1.10 14.85
C LYS A 297 14.64 -1.17 14.48
N ASN A 298 14.18 -0.29 13.59
CA ASN A 298 12.77 -0.18 13.19
C ASN A 298 12.28 -1.38 12.38
N LEU A 299 12.97 -1.73 11.30
CA LEU A 299 12.55 -2.82 10.41
C LEU A 299 12.72 -4.19 11.08
N THR A 300 13.73 -4.38 11.95
CA THR A 300 13.81 -5.61 12.78
C THR A 300 12.68 -5.66 13.82
N LEU A 301 12.24 -4.53 14.36
CA LEU A 301 11.11 -4.45 15.30
C LEU A 301 9.74 -4.64 14.62
N ASN A 302 9.56 -4.14 13.40
CA ASN A 302 8.26 -4.08 12.73
C ASN A 302 8.07 -5.22 11.71
N PHE A 303 9.12 -5.66 11.02
CA PHE A 303 9.11 -6.74 10.02
C PHE A 303 9.86 -8.01 10.47
N HIS A 304 10.48 -8.00 11.65
CA HIS A 304 11.04 -9.20 12.30
C HIS A 304 11.96 -10.02 11.36
N LEU A 305 11.71 -11.34 11.30
CA LEU A 305 12.40 -12.31 10.45
C LEU A 305 12.28 -12.00 8.94
N MET A 306 11.22 -11.34 8.48
CA MET A 306 11.04 -10.99 7.07
C MET A 306 12.11 -9.98 6.61
N PHE A 307 12.45 -8.99 7.44
CA PHE A 307 13.51 -8.03 7.12
C PHE A 307 14.89 -8.71 7.05
N VAL A 308 15.21 -9.59 8.01
CA VAL A 308 16.47 -10.36 8.02
C VAL A 308 16.60 -11.20 6.74
N VAL A 309 15.54 -11.89 6.33
CA VAL A 309 15.57 -12.73 5.12
C VAL A 309 15.49 -11.89 3.83
N ALA A 310 14.88 -10.70 3.86
CA ALA A 310 15.00 -9.74 2.76
C ALA A 310 16.45 -9.27 2.56
N MET A 311 17.19 -8.98 3.64
CA MET A 311 18.62 -8.61 3.57
C MET A 311 19.48 -9.72 2.94
N LEU A 312 19.13 -10.99 3.14
CA LEU A 312 19.83 -12.15 2.53
C LEU A 312 19.45 -12.40 1.06
N ALA A 313 18.44 -11.72 0.51
CA ALA A 313 17.93 -12.00 -0.84
C ALA A 313 18.96 -11.87 -1.98
N PRO A 314 19.88 -10.89 -2.02
CA PRO A 314 20.87 -10.80 -3.09
C PRO A 314 21.82 -12.00 -3.09
N LEU A 315 22.26 -12.44 -1.90
CA LEU A 315 23.09 -13.63 -1.74
C LEU A 315 22.32 -14.90 -2.13
N ALA A 316 21.06 -15.03 -1.72
CA ALA A 316 20.21 -16.16 -2.11
C ALA A 316 20.01 -16.26 -3.64
N VAL A 317 19.87 -15.12 -4.33
CA VAL A 317 19.70 -15.05 -5.80
C VAL A 317 21.02 -15.31 -6.55
N LEU A 318 22.16 -14.89 -6.00
CA LEU A 318 23.50 -15.16 -6.55
C LEU A 318 23.89 -16.64 -6.38
N CYS A 319 23.69 -17.20 -5.18
CA CYS A 319 24.00 -18.59 -4.87
C CYS A 319 22.95 -19.59 -5.39
N ALA A 320 21.85 -19.12 -6.00
CA ALA A 320 20.83 -19.98 -6.57
C ALA A 320 21.42 -20.80 -7.75
N PRO A 321 21.42 -22.14 -7.69
CA PRO A 321 21.94 -22.98 -8.77
C PRO A 321 21.07 -22.84 -10.02
N ARG A 322 21.73 -22.73 -11.19
CA ARG A 322 21.10 -22.44 -12.48
C ARG A 322 21.31 -23.62 -13.42
N GLN A 323 20.31 -23.88 -14.26
CA GLN A 323 20.52 -24.70 -15.46
C GLN A 323 20.94 -23.75 -16.58
N GLU A 324 22.11 -23.98 -17.16
CA GLU A 324 22.40 -23.47 -18.50
C GLU A 324 21.50 -24.21 -19.51
N PRO A 325 20.99 -23.53 -20.55
CA PRO A 325 20.29 -24.21 -21.62
C PRO A 325 21.27 -25.14 -22.33
N ALA A 326 21.01 -26.45 -22.31
CA ALA A 326 21.85 -27.40 -22.99
C ALA A 326 21.89 -27.08 -24.49
N THR A 327 23.08 -26.80 -25.02
CA THR A 327 23.30 -26.63 -26.45
C THR A 327 22.93 -27.92 -27.17
N MET A 328 21.82 -27.91 -27.90
CA MET A 328 21.46 -29.02 -28.78
C MET A 328 22.46 -29.08 -29.94
N SER A 329 23.51 -29.87 -29.77
CA SER A 329 24.32 -30.38 -30.88
C SER A 329 23.39 -31.21 -31.78
N ALA A 330 23.05 -30.67 -32.95
CA ALA A 330 22.25 -31.40 -33.93
C ALA A 330 23.01 -32.65 -34.41
N PRO A 331 22.35 -33.83 -34.50
CA PRO A 331 22.93 -34.98 -35.18
C PRO A 331 23.13 -34.66 -36.66
N SER A 332 24.37 -34.76 -37.14
CA SER A 332 24.72 -34.60 -38.55
C SER A 332 24.77 -35.95 -39.25
N ASP A 333 23.60 -36.54 -39.52
CA ASP A 333 23.47 -37.77 -40.32
C ASP A 333 23.31 -37.45 -41.80
N ALA A 334 23.84 -38.34 -42.66
CA ALA A 334 24.25 -37.99 -44.02
C ALA A 334 23.37 -38.57 -45.15
N VAL A 335 23.42 -37.84 -46.27
CA VAL A 335 23.22 -38.23 -47.68
C VAL A 335 22.78 -39.69 -47.97
N GLY A 336 21.63 -39.83 -48.64
CA GLY A 336 21.22 -40.99 -49.43
C GLY A 336 20.50 -40.53 -50.71
N SER A 337 20.65 -41.24 -51.84
CA SER A 337 20.41 -40.68 -53.18
C SER A 337 19.49 -41.49 -54.11
N GLY A 338 18.66 -40.78 -54.89
CA GLY A 338 17.93 -41.23 -56.09
C GLY A 338 16.76 -40.27 -56.38
N SER A 339 16.57 -39.65 -57.56
CA SER A 339 16.47 -40.14 -58.96
C SER A 339 15.18 -40.94 -59.22
N SER A 340 14.31 -40.66 -60.19
CA SER A 340 14.43 -39.79 -61.40
C SER A 340 13.10 -39.61 -62.19
N LEU A 341 13.00 -38.56 -63.04
CA LEU A 341 12.12 -38.42 -64.24
C LEU A 341 10.57 -38.31 -64.03
N ASP A 342 9.75 -37.69 -64.92
CA ASP A 342 9.90 -36.49 -65.77
C ASP A 342 8.49 -36.01 -66.31
N ASP A 343 8.45 -35.04 -67.24
CA ASP A 343 7.29 -34.53 -68.05
C ASP A 343 6.22 -33.64 -67.33
N GLY A 344 5.62 -32.58 -67.93
CA GLY A 344 5.94 -31.89 -69.21
C GLY A 344 4.88 -30.89 -69.74
N ALA A 345 5.12 -29.57 -69.62
CA ALA A 345 4.51 -28.41 -70.35
C ALA A 345 2.95 -28.20 -70.30
N ALA A 346 2.29 -27.09 -70.72
CA ALA A 346 2.67 -25.79 -71.32
C ALA A 346 1.60 -24.68 -71.05
N LEU A 347 1.90 -23.40 -71.39
CA LEU A 347 0.98 -22.22 -71.53
C LEU A 347 0.31 -21.70 -70.23
N GLY A 348 -0.06 -20.42 -70.05
CA GLY A 348 0.01 -19.21 -70.90
C GLY A 348 0.20 -17.91 -70.07
N ARG A 349 0.00 -16.71 -70.64
CA ARG A 349 0.57 -15.42 -70.16
C ARG A 349 -0.46 -14.26 -70.09
N SER A 350 -0.20 -13.27 -69.21
CA SER A 350 -0.71 -11.87 -69.24
C SER A 350 -2.25 -11.63 -69.05
N ASP A 351 -2.77 -10.50 -68.53
CA ASP A 351 -2.13 -9.34 -67.87
C ASP A 351 -3.11 -8.50 -66.98
N SER A 352 -2.51 -7.51 -66.29
CA SER A 352 -3.02 -6.23 -65.70
C SER A 352 -4.21 -5.48 -66.39
N LEU A 353 -4.93 -4.49 -65.83
CA LEU A 353 -4.98 -3.72 -64.54
C LEU A 353 -6.21 -2.75 -64.50
N VAL A 354 -6.42 -1.98 -63.40
CA VAL A 354 -7.00 -0.59 -63.36
C VAL A 354 -8.53 -0.42 -63.62
N PHE A 355 -9.35 0.47 -62.99
CA PHE A 355 -9.30 1.35 -61.79
C PHE A 355 -10.76 1.76 -61.36
N GLU A 356 -10.90 2.57 -60.29
CA GLU A 356 -12.03 3.48 -59.88
C GLU A 356 -13.52 3.03 -60.00
N VAL A 357 -14.34 2.95 -58.93
CA VAL A 357 -14.89 3.97 -57.97
C VAL A 357 -16.18 4.69 -58.44
N CYS A 358 -17.32 4.22 -57.86
CA CYS A 358 -18.60 4.90 -57.49
C CYS A 358 -19.14 6.16 -58.23
N PRO A 359 -20.47 6.23 -58.47
CA PRO A 359 -21.37 6.73 -57.42
C PRO A 359 -22.78 6.07 -57.28
N LEU A 360 -23.56 6.52 -56.28
CA LEU A 360 -24.87 6.04 -55.85
C LEU A 360 -26.08 6.64 -56.61
N VAL A 361 -27.12 5.83 -56.87
CA VAL A 361 -28.52 6.27 -57.11
C VAL A 361 -29.51 5.31 -56.38
N ARG A 362 -30.79 5.69 -56.24
CA ARG A 362 -31.74 5.26 -55.18
C ARG A 362 -33.17 5.09 -55.73
N SER A 363 -33.89 4.01 -55.38
CA SER A 363 -35.37 3.92 -55.48
C SER A 363 -35.99 2.93 -54.46
N ARG A 364 -37.33 2.73 -54.44
CA ARG A 364 -38.08 2.42 -53.20
C ARG A 364 -39.55 1.92 -53.38
N THR A 365 -39.95 0.83 -52.70
CA THR A 365 -41.33 0.41 -52.31
C THR A 365 -41.22 -0.63 -51.15
N ARG A 366 -42.05 -0.78 -50.09
CA ARG A 366 -43.53 -0.84 -49.84
C ARG A 366 -44.20 -2.14 -50.37
N THR A 367 -45.01 -2.91 -49.63
CA THR A 367 -45.61 -2.88 -48.25
C THR A 367 -45.21 -4.17 -47.45
N SER A 368 -45.88 -4.82 -46.46
CA SER A 368 -47.21 -4.74 -45.78
C SER A 368 -47.16 -5.23 -44.29
N ASN A 369 -48.11 -6.06 -43.81
CA ASN A 369 -48.32 -6.56 -42.42
C ASN A 369 -48.70 -8.06 -42.40
N GLY A 370 -48.46 -8.78 -41.29
CA GLY A 370 -48.95 -10.16 -41.06
C GLY A 370 -48.85 -10.64 -39.59
N ARG A 371 -49.78 -11.49 -39.13
CA ARG A 371 -49.86 -12.01 -37.74
C ARG A 371 -49.39 -13.48 -37.62
N GLY A 372 -48.78 -13.83 -36.49
CA GLY A 372 -49.25 -14.95 -35.66
C GLY A 372 -48.50 -16.29 -35.64
N SER A 373 -48.83 -17.06 -34.59
CA SER A 373 -48.62 -18.52 -34.35
C SER A 373 -47.20 -19.13 -34.24
N ARG A 374 -46.96 -19.79 -33.09
CA ARG A 374 -46.10 -20.99 -32.95
C ARG A 374 -46.89 -22.23 -33.43
N PRO A 375 -46.26 -23.37 -33.79
CA PRO A 375 -45.75 -24.35 -32.81
C PRO A 375 -44.32 -24.87 -33.13
N ALA A 376 -43.85 -25.86 -32.38
CA ALA A 376 -42.51 -26.47 -32.49
C ALA A 376 -42.52 -27.81 -33.24
N HIS A 377 -41.34 -28.35 -33.62
CA HIS A 377 -40.79 -29.60 -33.06
C HIS A 377 -39.40 -29.97 -33.63
N HIS A 378 -38.62 -30.69 -32.81
CA HIS A 378 -37.52 -31.64 -33.12
C HIS A 378 -36.28 -31.31 -33.98
N SER A 379 -35.14 -31.22 -33.26
CA SER A 379 -34.01 -32.17 -33.36
C SER A 379 -32.85 -31.97 -34.38
N SER A 380 -31.71 -32.57 -34.01
CA SER A 380 -30.48 -32.81 -34.80
C SER A 380 -29.75 -31.60 -35.40
N LEU A 381 -28.74 -31.10 -34.68
CA LEU A 381 -27.64 -30.30 -35.25
C LEU A 381 -26.44 -31.22 -35.58
N LEU A 382 -26.01 -31.20 -36.85
CA LEU A 382 -24.79 -31.84 -37.31
C LEU A 382 -23.55 -30.99 -36.96
N ALA A 383 -22.45 -31.65 -36.58
CA ALA A 383 -21.20 -30.99 -36.24
C ALA A 383 -20.31 -30.72 -37.48
N PRO A 384 -19.75 -29.52 -37.67
CA PRO A 384 -18.69 -29.27 -38.65
C PRO A 384 -17.36 -29.89 -38.18
N ARG A 385 -16.62 -30.54 -39.09
CA ARG A 385 -15.24 -31.00 -38.84
C ARG A 385 -14.27 -29.82 -38.92
N HIS A 386 -13.38 -29.68 -37.94
CA HIS A 386 -12.16 -28.87 -38.07
C HIS A 386 -10.96 -29.77 -38.45
N PRO A 387 -9.99 -29.27 -39.24
CA PRO A 387 -8.81 -30.05 -39.64
C PRO A 387 -7.83 -30.25 -38.48
N HIS A 388 -7.22 -31.44 -38.41
CA HIS A 388 -6.25 -31.78 -37.38
C HIS A 388 -4.86 -31.20 -37.65
N GLY A 389 -4.49 -30.15 -36.89
CA GLY A 389 -3.09 -29.78 -36.69
C GLY A 389 -2.50 -30.58 -35.53
N HIS A 390 -1.54 -31.47 -35.80
CA HIS A 390 -0.86 -32.24 -34.75
C HIS A 390 0.10 -31.35 -33.94
N ILE A 391 -0.29 -31.01 -32.71
CA ILE A 391 0.59 -30.39 -31.71
C ILE A 391 1.06 -31.49 -30.76
N TYR A 392 2.38 -31.68 -30.66
CA TYR A 392 2.98 -32.65 -29.74
C TYR A 392 2.61 -32.35 -28.28
N ALA A 393 2.23 -33.39 -27.54
CA ALA A 393 1.93 -33.28 -26.12
C ALA A 393 3.23 -33.10 -25.32
N ALA A 394 3.55 -31.85 -24.95
CA ALA A 394 4.68 -31.55 -24.09
C ALA A 394 4.46 -32.12 -22.67
N THR A 395 5.23 -33.14 -22.31
CA THR A 395 5.20 -33.80 -21.00
C THR A 395 5.68 -32.86 -19.89
N GLU A 396 5.11 -32.98 -18.68
CA GLU A 396 5.47 -32.15 -17.53
C GLU A 396 6.97 -32.28 -17.20
N THR A 397 7.72 -31.21 -17.46
CA THR A 397 9.15 -31.08 -17.15
C THR A 397 9.40 -29.77 -16.39
N ALA A 398 10.42 -29.77 -15.53
CA ALA A 398 10.48 -28.85 -14.39
C ALA A 398 10.60 -27.37 -14.78
N LEU A 399 9.68 -26.53 -14.28
CA LEU A 399 9.67 -25.10 -14.56
C LEU A 399 10.72 -24.35 -13.72
N VAL A 400 11.93 -24.22 -14.27
CA VAL A 400 13.00 -23.34 -13.76
C VAL A 400 12.53 -21.88 -13.72
N SER A 401 13.10 -21.07 -12.81
CA SER A 401 12.88 -19.63 -12.76
C SER A 401 13.14 -18.97 -14.12
N ARG A 402 12.10 -18.34 -14.70
CA ARG A 402 12.11 -17.80 -16.07
C ARG A 402 12.96 -16.53 -16.27
N LEU A 403 13.85 -16.22 -15.32
CA LEU A 403 14.53 -14.94 -15.16
C LEU A 403 16.04 -15.14 -14.94
N SER A 404 16.86 -14.27 -15.53
CA SER A 404 18.31 -14.28 -15.34
C SER A 404 18.72 -13.70 -13.97
N CYS A 405 19.96 -13.96 -13.53
CA CYS A 405 20.45 -13.48 -12.24
C CYS A 405 20.37 -11.96 -12.11
N GLY A 406 20.88 -11.24 -13.11
CA GLY A 406 20.82 -9.78 -13.15
C GLY A 406 19.38 -9.23 -13.14
N ARG A 407 18.41 -9.96 -13.70
CA ARG A 407 17.00 -9.57 -13.66
C ARG A 407 16.39 -9.76 -12.28
N GLU A 408 16.60 -10.91 -11.63
CA GLU A 408 16.10 -11.14 -10.28
C GLU A 408 16.70 -10.14 -9.28
N LEU A 409 17.99 -9.82 -9.40
CA LEU A 409 18.65 -8.77 -8.62
C LEU A 409 18.02 -7.40 -8.91
N LEU A 410 17.91 -6.98 -10.18
CA LEU A 410 17.32 -5.70 -10.56
C LEU A 410 15.90 -5.48 -10.00
N LEU A 411 15.08 -6.53 -9.92
CA LEU A 411 13.73 -6.47 -9.37
C LEU A 411 13.68 -6.23 -7.85
N ILE A 412 14.73 -6.61 -7.11
CA ILE A 412 14.82 -6.41 -5.65
C ILE A 412 15.68 -5.19 -5.26
N MET A 413 16.60 -4.75 -6.14
CA MET A 413 17.51 -3.61 -5.91
C MET A 413 16.84 -2.31 -5.41
N PRO A 414 15.63 -1.90 -5.85
CA PRO A 414 15.02 -0.66 -5.38
C PRO A 414 14.85 -0.61 -3.85
N PHE A 415 14.60 -1.74 -3.19
CA PHE A 415 14.55 -1.80 -1.72
C PHE A 415 15.90 -1.47 -1.08
N PHE A 416 17.00 -2.04 -1.59
CA PHE A 416 18.34 -1.84 -1.04
C PHE A 416 18.86 -0.43 -1.30
N ALA A 417 18.65 0.09 -2.51
CA ALA A 417 19.03 1.46 -2.85
C ALA A 417 18.26 2.49 -1.98
N TRP A 418 16.97 2.26 -1.76
CA TRP A 418 16.13 3.11 -0.92
C TRP A 418 16.49 3.02 0.58
N PHE A 419 16.69 1.80 1.09
CA PHE A 419 17.15 1.58 2.46
C PHE A 419 18.51 2.25 2.70
N LEU A 420 19.47 2.08 1.78
CA LEU A 420 20.80 2.69 1.88
C LEU A 420 20.75 4.23 1.78
N LEU A 421 19.87 4.78 0.94
CA LEU A 421 19.66 6.23 0.84
C LEU A 421 19.21 6.81 2.19
N TRP A 422 18.11 6.29 2.74
CA TRP A 422 17.52 6.83 3.96
C TRP A 422 18.34 6.50 5.22
N MET A 423 19.15 5.44 5.21
CA MET A 423 20.18 5.16 6.22
C MET A 423 21.24 6.27 6.37
N PHE A 424 21.44 7.11 5.35
CA PHE A 424 22.42 8.22 5.36
C PHE A 424 21.77 9.63 5.33
N ILE A 425 20.44 9.73 5.32
CA ILE A 425 19.74 11.02 5.44
C ILE A 425 19.28 11.19 6.89
N ALA A 426 19.63 12.33 7.50
CA ALA A 426 19.23 12.62 8.88
C ALA A 426 17.73 12.97 8.97
N HIS A 427 16.97 12.17 9.72
CA HIS A 427 15.54 12.33 9.98
C HIS A 427 15.12 11.42 11.16
N LYS A 428 13.83 11.36 11.49
CA LYS A 428 13.26 10.40 12.45
C LYS A 428 12.05 9.57 11.95
N GLU A 429 11.71 9.64 10.67
CA GLU A 429 10.40 9.19 10.18
C GLU A 429 10.39 7.73 9.68
N GLU A 430 9.74 6.81 10.41
CA GLU A 430 9.63 5.41 9.98
C GLU A 430 8.83 5.24 8.66
N ARG A 431 7.85 6.13 8.43
CA ARG A 431 6.99 6.16 7.24
C ARG A 431 7.75 6.36 5.91
N PHE A 432 9.01 6.79 5.93
CA PHE A 432 9.84 6.91 4.72
C PHE A 432 10.19 5.55 4.10
N MET A 433 10.14 4.45 4.85
CA MET A 433 10.36 3.10 4.28
C MET A 433 9.11 2.50 3.60
N THR A 434 7.91 3.00 3.92
CA THR A 434 6.62 2.49 3.40
C THR A 434 6.57 2.35 1.87
N PRO A 435 7.06 3.32 1.05
CA PRO A 435 7.16 3.18 -0.40
C PRO A 435 7.91 1.94 -0.91
N ALA A 436 8.87 1.43 -0.14
CA ALA A 436 9.73 0.31 -0.53
C ALA A 436 9.23 -1.06 -0.04
N TYR A 437 8.16 -1.12 0.77
CA TYR A 437 7.59 -2.37 1.28
C TYR A 437 7.25 -3.40 0.18
N PRO A 438 6.76 -3.05 -1.03
CA PRO A 438 6.49 -4.04 -2.09
C PRO A 438 7.76 -4.74 -2.59
N PHE A 439 8.87 -3.98 -2.70
CA PHE A 439 10.17 -4.50 -3.12
C PHE A 439 10.82 -5.35 -2.01
N MET A 440 10.65 -4.96 -0.74
CA MET A 440 11.06 -5.78 0.41
C MET A 440 10.27 -7.10 0.49
N ALA A 441 8.95 -7.06 0.26
CA ALA A 441 8.11 -8.25 0.21
C ALA A 441 8.52 -9.19 -0.92
N LEU A 442 8.89 -8.67 -2.10
CA LEU A 442 9.47 -9.46 -3.19
C LEU A 442 10.83 -10.06 -2.81
N ALA A 443 11.73 -9.28 -2.21
CA ALA A 443 13.03 -9.74 -1.76
C ALA A 443 12.92 -10.90 -0.76
N ALA A 444 12.11 -10.72 0.29
CA ALA A 444 11.81 -11.78 1.26
C ALA A 444 11.19 -13.01 0.61
N THR A 445 10.22 -12.82 -0.30
CA THR A 445 9.59 -13.93 -1.05
C THR A 445 10.62 -14.75 -1.81
N ARG A 446 11.52 -14.11 -2.56
CA ARG A 446 12.56 -14.82 -3.33
C ARG A 446 13.55 -15.54 -2.43
N ALA A 447 14.03 -14.89 -1.38
CA ALA A 447 14.93 -15.50 -0.41
C ALA A 447 14.29 -16.72 0.27
N ILE A 448 13.06 -16.61 0.80
CA ILE A 448 12.33 -17.72 1.43
C ILE A 448 12.15 -18.89 0.46
N CYS A 449 11.77 -18.63 -0.80
CA CYS A 449 11.62 -19.69 -1.80
C CYS A 449 12.94 -20.39 -2.13
N LEU A 450 14.03 -19.65 -2.29
CA LEU A 450 15.34 -20.20 -2.67
C LEU A 450 16.01 -20.96 -1.51
N ILE A 451 15.86 -20.48 -0.28
CA ILE A 451 16.46 -21.08 0.93
C ILE A 451 15.66 -22.29 1.43
N PHE A 452 14.34 -22.17 1.54
CA PHE A 452 13.51 -23.18 2.23
C PHE A 452 12.64 -24.05 1.31
N PHE A 453 12.27 -23.55 0.12
CA PHE A 453 11.35 -24.24 -0.80
C PHE A 453 11.90 -24.54 -2.22
N PRO A 454 13.20 -24.88 -2.40
CA PRO A 454 13.81 -25.03 -3.72
C PRO A 454 13.15 -26.13 -4.57
N ASP A 455 13.33 -26.04 -5.88
CA ASP A 455 12.76 -26.96 -6.86
C ASP A 455 13.60 -28.23 -7.01
N ALA A 456 12.92 -29.38 -7.07
CA ALA A 456 13.55 -30.69 -6.89
C ALA A 456 14.51 -31.09 -8.03
N SER A 457 14.37 -30.51 -9.22
CA SER A 457 15.23 -30.71 -10.38
C SER A 457 16.69 -30.26 -10.17
N VAL A 458 16.94 -29.41 -9.17
CA VAL A 458 18.29 -28.94 -8.81
C VAL A 458 19.17 -30.07 -8.24
N SER A 459 18.58 -31.02 -7.51
CA SER A 459 19.36 -31.93 -6.65
C SER A 459 19.98 -33.15 -7.34
N GLN A 460 19.87 -33.28 -8.67
CA GLN A 460 20.29 -34.50 -9.40
C GLN A 460 21.71 -34.47 -9.97
N ARG A 461 22.50 -33.39 -9.78
CA ARG A 461 23.89 -33.31 -10.26
C ARG A 461 24.88 -33.05 -9.12
N THR A 462 25.36 -34.12 -8.48
CA THR A 462 26.74 -34.11 -7.95
C THR A 462 27.72 -34.18 -9.13
N PRO A 463 28.90 -33.54 -9.06
CA PRO A 463 29.88 -33.61 -10.13
C PRO A 463 30.42 -35.05 -10.25
N ALA A 464 30.09 -35.73 -11.35
CA ALA A 464 30.74 -36.97 -11.72
C ALA A 464 32.19 -36.64 -12.10
N THR A 465 33.15 -37.20 -11.35
CA THR A 465 34.58 -37.02 -11.65
C THR A 465 34.94 -37.69 -12.96
N VAL A 466 35.16 -36.88 -14.00
CA VAL A 466 35.60 -37.35 -15.32
C VAL A 466 37.02 -37.90 -15.18
N LYS A 467 37.13 -39.22 -15.01
CA LYS A 467 38.39 -39.94 -15.21
C LYS A 467 38.65 -40.09 -16.70
N CYS A 468 39.39 -39.14 -17.27
CA CYS A 468 40.06 -39.35 -18.54
C CYS A 468 41.11 -40.46 -18.38
N GLN A 469 40.78 -41.69 -18.74
CA GLN A 469 41.81 -42.71 -19.00
C GLN A 469 42.37 -42.44 -20.40
N GLY A 470 43.48 -41.71 -20.46
CA GLY A 470 44.32 -41.71 -21.64
C GLY A 470 45.03 -43.07 -21.77
N THR A 471 44.92 -43.69 -22.93
CA THR A 471 45.76 -44.83 -23.34
C THR A 471 46.44 -44.45 -24.64
N THR A 472 47.74 -44.21 -24.59
CA THR A 472 48.60 -44.02 -25.76
C THR A 472 48.74 -45.34 -26.51
N PRO A 473 48.70 -45.34 -27.86
CA PRO A 473 49.14 -46.49 -28.63
C PRO A 473 50.67 -46.54 -28.65
N ASP A 474 51.25 -47.74 -28.59
CA ASP A 474 52.62 -47.93 -29.05
C ASP A 474 52.83 -49.29 -29.71
N LEU A 475 53.80 -49.31 -30.62
CA LEU A 475 53.95 -50.22 -31.75
C LEU A 475 54.61 -51.58 -31.39
N ALA A 476 54.20 -52.67 -32.06
CA ALA A 476 55.05 -53.53 -32.91
C ALA A 476 54.83 -55.07 -32.82
N THR A 477 54.61 -55.68 -34.00
CA THR A 477 54.84 -57.12 -34.34
C THR A 477 54.03 -58.21 -33.58
N ALA A 478 53.77 -59.41 -34.12
CA ALA A 478 54.18 -60.03 -35.39
C ALA A 478 53.06 -60.86 -36.08
N THR A 479 53.12 -60.91 -37.41
CA THR A 479 52.71 -61.98 -38.35
C THR A 479 51.74 -63.12 -37.93
N ALA A 480 50.72 -63.32 -38.80
CA ALA A 480 50.42 -64.57 -39.54
C ALA A 480 48.99 -65.15 -39.47
N ALA A 481 48.40 -65.28 -40.67
CA ALA A 481 47.60 -66.40 -41.19
C ALA A 481 46.10 -66.60 -40.81
N TYR A 482 45.33 -66.68 -41.91
CA TYR A 482 44.20 -67.58 -42.19
C TYR A 482 42.75 -67.16 -41.89
N ALA A 483 41.87 -67.76 -42.70
CA ALA A 483 40.41 -67.62 -42.75
C ALA A 483 39.74 -68.26 -41.50
N GLN A 484 38.43 -68.13 -41.23
CA GLN A 484 37.30 -68.41 -42.13
C GLN A 484 35.96 -67.83 -41.61
N GLU A 485 34.89 -68.00 -42.39
CA GLU A 485 33.54 -67.48 -42.13
C GLU A 485 32.75 -68.20 -41.02
N THR A 486 31.60 -67.62 -40.67
CA THR A 486 30.38 -68.24 -40.12
C THR A 486 30.46 -69.09 -38.84
N ALA A 487 29.86 -68.57 -37.75
CA ALA A 487 28.68 -69.18 -37.14
C ALA A 487 27.96 -68.21 -36.19
N LEU A 488 26.62 -68.21 -36.19
CA LEU A 488 25.85 -67.77 -35.02
C LEU A 488 25.82 -68.90 -33.99
N THR A 489 25.92 -68.59 -32.69
CA THR A 489 25.17 -69.29 -31.65
C THR A 489 25.17 -68.49 -30.35
N CYS A 490 23.98 -68.19 -29.82
CA CYS A 490 23.86 -67.65 -28.47
C CYS A 490 24.15 -68.74 -27.43
N ARG A 491 24.88 -68.40 -26.36
CA ARG A 491 25.03 -69.29 -25.21
C ARG A 491 25.01 -68.48 -23.91
N GLU A 492 24.11 -68.85 -23.00
CA GLU A 492 24.06 -68.27 -21.67
C GLU A 492 25.34 -68.60 -20.88
N VAL A 493 25.88 -67.61 -20.17
CA VAL A 493 26.98 -67.79 -19.21
C VAL A 493 26.47 -67.47 -17.81
N LYS A 494 26.66 -68.41 -16.88
CA LYS A 494 26.17 -68.31 -15.50
C LYS A 494 26.85 -67.15 -14.75
N ARG A 495 26.09 -66.54 -13.81
CA ARG A 495 26.61 -65.58 -12.83
C ARG A 495 27.74 -66.18 -11.98
N PRO A 496 28.85 -65.46 -11.75
CA PRO A 496 29.59 -65.55 -10.49
C PRO A 496 28.84 -64.81 -9.37
N GLN A 497 28.99 -65.27 -8.12
CA GLN A 497 28.52 -64.58 -6.91
C GLN A 497 29.67 -63.79 -6.23
N PRO A 498 29.42 -62.99 -5.17
CA PRO A 498 30.05 -61.67 -5.07
C PRO A 498 31.40 -61.64 -4.36
N HIS A 499 32.33 -60.84 -4.90
CA HIS A 499 33.37 -60.22 -4.08
C HIS A 499 32.83 -58.95 -3.42
N HIS A 500 33.05 -58.82 -2.11
CA HIS A 500 32.61 -57.67 -1.32
C HIS A 500 33.34 -56.38 -1.71
N ARG A 501 32.80 -55.63 -2.67
CA ARG A 501 33.06 -54.18 -2.77
C ARG A 501 32.01 -53.43 -1.96
N TRP A 502 32.47 -52.57 -1.06
CA TRP A 502 31.63 -51.61 -0.36
C TRP A 502 30.96 -50.67 -1.36
N LEU A 503 29.68 -50.89 -1.64
CA LEU A 503 28.83 -49.85 -2.21
C LEU A 503 28.64 -48.76 -1.15
N PRO A 504 28.82 -47.47 -1.47
CA PRO A 504 28.33 -46.41 -0.60
C PRO A 504 26.79 -46.55 -0.49
N PRO A 505 26.20 -46.25 0.68
CA PRO A 505 24.76 -46.38 0.86
C PRO A 505 24.00 -45.45 -0.12
N PRO A 506 22.82 -45.87 -0.62
CA PRO A 506 22.03 -45.03 -1.52
C PRO A 506 21.69 -43.70 -0.85
N VAL A 507 21.74 -42.61 -1.62
CA VAL A 507 21.78 -41.22 -1.14
C VAL A 507 20.43 -40.77 -0.55
N ARG A 508 20.11 -41.25 0.66
CA ARG A 508 18.95 -40.81 1.46
C ARG A 508 19.04 -39.35 1.92
N SER A 509 20.24 -38.75 1.89
CA SER A 509 20.50 -37.40 2.40
C SER A 509 19.77 -36.30 1.63
N SER A 510 19.71 -36.35 0.30
CA SER A 510 19.12 -35.27 -0.53
C SER A 510 17.64 -35.04 -0.23
N ALA A 511 16.85 -36.11 -0.15
CA ALA A 511 15.43 -36.03 0.18
C ALA A 511 15.21 -35.56 1.63
N ALA A 512 16.02 -36.05 2.58
CA ALA A 512 15.95 -35.63 3.97
C ALA A 512 16.33 -34.15 4.17
N LEU A 513 17.30 -33.64 3.41
CA LEU A 513 17.72 -32.24 3.42
C LEU A 513 16.61 -31.32 2.87
N LEU A 514 16.01 -31.68 1.73
CA LEU A 514 14.87 -30.95 1.16
C LEU A 514 13.65 -30.95 2.09
N TRP A 515 13.39 -32.05 2.80
CA TRP A 515 12.31 -32.13 3.79
C TRP A 515 12.57 -31.26 5.03
N ARG A 516 13.81 -31.29 5.56
CA ARG A 516 14.25 -30.40 6.65
C ARG A 516 14.15 -28.92 6.26
N GLY A 517 14.56 -28.56 5.05
CA GLY A 517 14.44 -27.18 4.53
C GLY A 517 13.00 -26.68 4.50
N ARG A 518 12.07 -27.52 4.02
CA ARG A 518 10.63 -27.19 4.01
C ARG A 518 10.06 -27.03 5.41
N ILE A 519 10.44 -27.88 6.37
CA ILE A 519 10.03 -27.74 7.77
C ILE A 519 10.55 -26.42 8.36
N ALA A 520 11.82 -26.08 8.13
CA ALA A 520 12.40 -24.81 8.58
C ALA A 520 11.66 -23.60 7.98
N GLY A 521 11.27 -23.66 6.70
CA GLY A 521 10.44 -22.63 6.06
C GLY A 521 9.04 -22.51 6.64
N THR A 522 8.38 -23.63 6.96
CA THR A 522 7.06 -23.61 7.62
C THR A 522 7.17 -23.05 9.04
N VAL A 523 8.18 -23.47 9.82
CA VAL A 523 8.44 -22.92 11.16
C VAL A 523 8.71 -21.41 11.08
N PHE A 524 9.54 -20.97 10.14
CA PHE A 524 9.82 -19.55 9.89
C PHE A 524 8.53 -18.74 9.65
N LEU A 525 7.65 -19.21 8.77
CA LEU A 525 6.40 -18.51 8.44
C LEU A 525 5.42 -18.47 9.63
N VAL A 526 5.35 -19.56 10.41
CA VAL A 526 4.53 -19.62 11.64
C VAL A 526 5.09 -18.69 12.73
N THR A 527 6.42 -18.66 12.94
CA THR A 527 7.06 -17.72 13.88
C THR A 527 6.86 -16.27 13.44
N PHE A 528 6.97 -15.98 12.15
CA PHE A 528 6.72 -14.64 11.61
C PHE A 528 5.29 -14.17 11.88
N PHE A 529 4.28 -15.02 11.64
CA PHE A 529 2.88 -14.75 11.98
C PHE A 529 2.69 -14.40 13.47
N PHE A 530 3.21 -15.22 14.39
CA PHE A 530 3.03 -14.97 15.83
C PHE A 530 3.74 -13.69 16.31
N LEU A 531 4.94 -13.39 15.80
CA LEU A 531 5.65 -12.15 16.13
C LEU A 531 4.87 -10.92 15.64
N SER A 532 4.47 -10.93 14.36
CA SER A 532 3.72 -9.85 13.72
C SER A 532 2.35 -9.63 14.39
N TYR A 533 1.63 -10.71 14.72
CA TYR A 533 0.38 -10.62 15.48
C TYR A 533 0.59 -10.05 16.90
N SER A 534 1.63 -10.48 17.62
CA SER A 534 1.99 -9.89 18.92
C SER A 534 2.29 -8.39 18.78
N ARG A 535 3.01 -7.98 17.73
CA ARG A 535 3.34 -6.58 17.46
C ARG A 535 2.13 -5.74 17.05
N ALA A 536 1.19 -6.27 16.26
CA ALA A 536 -0.10 -5.65 15.97
C ALA A 536 -0.93 -5.43 17.26
N MET A 537 -1.03 -6.47 18.10
CA MET A 537 -1.73 -6.41 19.38
C MET A 537 -1.04 -5.47 20.38
N ALA A 538 0.28 -5.33 20.32
CA ALA A 538 1.04 -4.33 21.07
C ALA A 538 0.65 -2.91 20.65
N VAL A 539 0.71 -2.60 19.34
CA VAL A 539 0.34 -1.28 18.80
C VAL A 539 -1.10 -0.92 19.15
N TYR A 540 -2.04 -1.84 18.98
CA TYR A 540 -3.43 -1.68 19.43
C TYR A 540 -3.52 -1.37 20.92
N SER A 541 -2.89 -2.19 21.77
CA SER A 541 -3.11 -2.11 23.22
C SER A 541 -2.39 -0.95 23.89
N PHE A 542 -1.27 -0.47 23.33
CA PHE A 542 -0.47 0.63 23.87
C PHE A 542 -0.93 2.01 23.41
N TYR A 543 -1.47 2.14 22.19
CA TYR A 543 -1.65 3.44 21.54
C TYR A 543 -3.09 3.73 21.06
N SER A 544 -4.01 2.76 21.00
CA SER A 544 -5.40 3.02 20.58
C SER A 544 -6.28 3.72 21.62
N GLY A 545 -5.75 4.03 22.81
CA GLY A 545 -6.50 4.69 23.89
C GLY A 545 -7.29 5.93 23.45
N PRO A 546 -6.65 6.94 22.81
CA PRO A 546 -7.30 8.18 22.36
C PRO A 546 -8.33 7.97 21.24
N GLU A 547 -8.03 7.18 20.20
CA GLU A 547 -9.00 6.91 19.14
C GLU A 547 -10.22 6.13 19.68
N ARG A 548 -9.99 5.19 20.61
CA ARG A 548 -11.07 4.41 21.20
C ARG A 548 -11.91 5.18 22.21
N ILE A 549 -11.35 6.04 23.06
CA ILE A 549 -12.17 6.85 24.00
C ILE A 549 -13.11 7.77 23.21
N PHE A 550 -12.62 8.44 22.16
CA PHE A 550 -13.47 9.24 21.28
C PHE A 550 -14.50 8.41 20.50
N ASN A 551 -14.15 7.20 20.00
CA ASN A 551 -15.12 6.28 19.36
C ASN A 551 -16.20 5.78 20.33
N ASP A 552 -15.77 5.30 21.50
CA ASP A 552 -16.60 4.55 22.46
C ASP A 552 -17.53 5.49 23.26
N TRP A 553 -17.20 6.79 23.35
CA TRP A 553 -17.98 7.82 24.03
C TRP A 553 -18.59 8.89 23.10
N HIS A 554 -18.48 8.72 21.77
CA HIS A 554 -19.08 9.63 20.77
C HIS A 554 -20.55 10.02 21.02
N PRO A 555 -21.48 9.12 21.42
CA PRO A 555 -22.87 9.49 21.69
C PRO A 555 -23.03 10.44 22.90
N VAL A 556 -22.20 10.25 23.93
CA VAL A 556 -22.18 11.12 25.12
C VAL A 556 -21.63 12.50 24.77
N LEU A 557 -20.53 12.56 24.00
CA LEU A 557 -19.97 13.81 23.49
C LEU A 557 -20.98 14.56 22.60
N GLN A 558 -21.71 13.84 21.74
CA GLN A 558 -22.75 14.40 20.89
C GLN A 558 -23.93 14.97 21.70
N ALA A 559 -24.43 14.24 22.69
CA ALA A 559 -25.53 14.69 23.55
C ALA A 559 -25.16 15.95 24.35
N GLU A 560 -23.98 15.98 24.96
CA GLU A 560 -23.50 17.16 25.71
C GLU A 560 -23.22 18.36 24.80
N ALA A 561 -22.71 18.13 23.59
CA ALA A 561 -22.49 19.21 22.63
C ALA A 561 -23.79 19.85 22.14
N GLN A 562 -24.84 19.04 21.90
CA GLN A 562 -26.16 19.53 21.51
C GLN A 562 -26.82 20.34 22.63
N ARG A 563 -26.84 19.81 23.87
CA ARG A 563 -27.31 20.52 25.07
C ARG A 563 -26.60 21.86 25.26
N THR A 564 -25.27 21.87 25.16
CA THR A 564 -24.48 23.10 25.34
C THR A 564 -24.74 24.12 24.23
N LEU A 565 -24.91 23.68 22.97
CA LEU A 565 -25.25 24.55 21.85
C LEU A 565 -26.65 25.18 22.02
N GLU A 566 -27.63 24.42 22.51
CA GLU A 566 -28.98 24.92 22.81
C GLU A 566 -28.95 25.93 23.96
N ALA A 567 -28.20 25.68 25.03
CA ALA A 567 -28.01 26.63 26.13
C ALA A 567 -27.33 27.93 25.64
N LYS A 568 -26.25 27.83 24.85
CA LYS A 568 -25.54 28.98 24.26
C LYS A 568 -26.46 29.81 23.33
N ARG A 569 -27.34 29.15 22.55
CA ARG A 569 -28.38 29.82 21.74
C ARG A 569 -29.44 30.53 22.59
N GLN A 570 -29.91 29.90 23.66
CA GLN A 570 -30.89 30.51 24.56
C GLN A 570 -30.32 31.71 25.33
N ALA A 571 -29.04 31.68 25.71
CA ALA A 571 -28.35 32.83 26.28
C ALA A 571 -28.31 34.00 25.28
N ALA A 572 -27.78 33.79 24.08
CA ALA A 572 -27.68 34.82 23.04
C ALA A 572 -29.04 35.47 22.68
N LEU A 573 -30.14 34.70 22.72
CA LEU A 573 -31.49 35.23 22.53
C LEU A 573 -31.93 36.17 23.67
N ARG A 574 -31.57 35.88 24.93
CA ARG A 574 -31.84 36.76 26.08
C ARG A 574 -31.01 38.04 25.99
N ASP A 575 -29.72 37.91 25.70
CA ASP A 575 -28.80 39.04 25.57
C ASP A 575 -29.22 39.98 24.43
N SER A 576 -29.79 39.44 23.34
CA SER A 576 -30.35 40.22 22.24
C SER A 576 -31.67 40.95 22.56
N ALA A 577 -32.31 40.65 23.70
CA ALA A 577 -33.53 41.32 24.16
C ALA A 577 -33.27 42.49 25.12
N THR A 578 -32.04 42.66 25.61
CA THR A 578 -31.62 43.80 26.42
C THR A 578 -31.11 44.97 25.54
N PRO A 579 -31.57 46.23 25.73
CA PRO A 579 -31.16 47.36 24.87
C PRO A 579 -29.69 47.79 24.96
N GLU A 580 -28.93 47.33 25.95
CA GLU A 580 -27.53 47.72 26.14
C GLU A 580 -26.60 46.85 25.29
N GLY A 581 -26.25 47.37 24.10
CA GLY A 581 -25.45 46.66 23.10
C GLY A 581 -23.98 46.47 23.47
N ALA A 582 -23.69 45.55 24.39
CA ALA A 582 -22.35 45.00 24.58
C ALA A 582 -22.04 44.00 23.45
N SER A 583 -21.25 44.41 22.46
CA SER A 583 -20.80 43.50 21.39
C SER A 583 -19.88 42.42 21.97
N PRO A 584 -20.22 41.12 21.87
CA PRO A 584 -19.41 40.07 22.44
C PRO A 584 -18.10 39.90 21.67
N SER A 585 -17.04 39.53 22.41
CA SER A 585 -15.71 39.22 21.92
C SER A 585 -14.96 40.34 21.17
N SER A 586 -14.13 41.08 21.93
CA SER A 586 -12.86 41.54 21.38
C SER A 586 -12.04 40.33 20.91
N LEU A 587 -11.28 40.50 19.83
CA LEU A 587 -10.42 39.45 19.27
C LEU A 587 -9.47 38.90 20.34
N LEU A 588 -9.62 37.62 20.70
CA LEU A 588 -8.69 36.95 21.61
C LEU A 588 -7.29 36.96 20.98
N PRO A 589 -6.27 37.55 21.62
CA PRO A 589 -4.99 37.85 20.99
C PRO A 589 -4.38 36.66 20.25
N GLY A 590 -4.13 36.85 18.95
CA GLY A 590 -3.56 35.90 17.99
C GLY A 590 -4.41 34.68 17.59
N THR A 591 -5.59 34.50 18.16
CA THR A 591 -6.64 33.68 17.54
C THR A 591 -7.20 34.40 16.31
N THR A 592 -7.80 33.68 15.37
CA THR A 592 -8.59 34.33 14.30
C THR A 592 -9.97 34.76 14.80
N ALA A 593 -10.62 35.67 14.08
CA ALA A 593 -12.03 36.02 14.31
C ALA A 593 -12.93 34.77 14.30
N GLN A 594 -12.69 33.86 13.36
CA GLN A 594 -13.38 32.57 13.31
C GLN A 594 -13.08 31.70 14.53
N GLN A 595 -11.83 31.61 15.01
CA GLN A 595 -11.50 30.82 16.20
C GLN A 595 -12.08 31.40 17.49
N THR A 596 -12.10 32.75 17.62
CA THR A 596 -12.84 33.47 18.66
C THR A 596 -14.35 33.13 18.59
N GLN A 597 -14.95 33.21 17.41
CA GLN A 597 -16.37 32.86 17.21
C GLN A 597 -16.65 31.37 17.47
N GLU A 598 -15.73 30.47 17.10
CA GLU A 598 -15.81 29.03 17.36
C GLU A 598 -15.89 28.76 18.87
N LEU A 599 -15.02 29.39 19.67
CA LEU A 599 -15.00 29.31 21.14
C LEU A 599 -16.32 29.72 21.79
N HIS A 600 -16.94 30.81 21.34
CA HIS A 600 -18.20 31.30 21.91
C HIS A 600 -19.44 30.51 21.42
N ALA A 601 -19.44 30.02 20.17
CA ALA A 601 -20.63 29.44 19.54
C ALA A 601 -20.75 27.91 19.61
N HIS A 602 -19.69 27.17 19.97
CA HIS A 602 -19.67 25.71 19.93
C HIS A 602 -19.34 25.09 21.30
N TYR A 603 -19.54 23.78 21.42
CA TYR A 603 -19.04 22.97 22.54
C TYR A 603 -17.54 22.73 22.39
N ILE A 604 -16.73 23.11 23.39
CA ILE A 604 -15.26 23.14 23.25
C ILE A 604 -14.58 21.97 23.96
N VAL A 605 -13.97 21.10 23.15
CA VAL A 605 -13.12 19.99 23.58
C VAL A 605 -11.66 20.44 23.62
N CYS A 606 -11.09 20.59 24.81
CA CYS A 606 -9.70 20.99 25.00
C CYS A 606 -8.78 19.78 25.12
N LEU A 607 -7.76 19.72 24.27
CA LEU A 607 -6.80 18.61 24.18
C LEU A 607 -5.51 18.97 24.91
N GLY A 608 -5.12 18.14 25.88
CA GLY A 608 -3.85 18.20 26.59
C GLY A 608 -2.72 17.45 25.88
N ARG A 609 -1.90 16.73 26.66
CA ARG A 609 -0.63 16.11 26.24
C ARG A 609 -0.78 15.16 25.05
N GLU A 610 -1.85 14.38 24.99
CA GLU A 610 -2.10 13.43 23.89
C GLU A 610 -2.75 14.07 22.65
N TRP A 611 -2.69 15.39 22.48
CA TRP A 611 -3.21 16.08 21.29
C TRP A 611 -2.66 15.50 19.98
N TYR A 612 -1.41 15.06 19.97
CA TYR A 612 -0.75 14.44 18.82
C TYR A 612 -1.28 13.03 18.49
N ARG A 613 -2.16 12.46 19.34
CA ARG A 613 -2.91 11.23 19.13
C ARG A 613 -4.41 11.46 18.94
N PHE A 614 -4.85 12.72 18.82
CA PHE A 614 -6.24 13.04 18.54
C PHE A 614 -6.65 12.45 17.18
N PRO A 615 -7.78 11.72 17.07
CA PRO A 615 -8.08 10.97 15.86
C PRO A 615 -8.67 11.82 14.73
N SER A 616 -9.42 12.89 15.05
CA SER A 616 -9.92 13.99 14.18
C SER A 616 -11.32 14.48 14.60
N SER A 617 -11.74 15.61 14.03
CA SER A 617 -13.12 16.15 14.03
C SER A 617 -14.17 15.14 13.58
N PHE A 618 -13.82 14.09 12.81
CA PHE A 618 -14.76 13.02 12.47
C PHE A 618 -15.35 12.31 13.70
N PHE A 619 -14.65 12.37 14.84
CA PHE A 619 -15.08 11.76 16.11
C PHE A 619 -15.84 12.73 17.02
N LEU A 620 -16.12 13.95 16.55
CA LEU A 620 -16.89 14.98 17.27
C LEU A 620 -18.22 15.28 16.54
N ASP A 621 -19.18 15.89 17.22
CA ASP A 621 -20.41 16.38 16.59
C ASP A 621 -20.18 17.72 15.87
N ARG A 622 -21.06 18.10 14.95
CA ARG A 622 -21.03 19.41 14.26
C ARG A 622 -21.17 20.60 15.21
N ALA A 623 -21.84 20.41 16.35
CA ALA A 623 -21.92 21.35 17.46
C ALA A 623 -20.60 21.53 18.24
N SER A 624 -19.61 20.65 18.03
CA SER A 624 -18.33 20.67 18.75
C SER A 624 -17.19 21.30 17.95
N ARG A 625 -16.23 21.89 18.65
CA ARG A 625 -14.90 22.24 18.14
C ARG A 625 -13.84 21.80 19.14
N TYR A 626 -12.60 21.68 18.69
CA TYR A 626 -11.48 21.39 19.59
C TYR A 626 -10.40 22.47 19.52
N GLN A 627 -9.70 22.63 20.65
CA GLN A 627 -8.59 23.56 20.85
C GLN A 627 -7.52 22.86 21.72
N PHE A 628 -6.35 23.49 21.87
CA PHE A 628 -5.21 22.89 22.56
C PHE A 628 -4.94 23.58 23.90
N LEU A 629 -4.57 22.79 24.92
CA LEU A 629 -4.04 23.29 26.18
C LEU A 629 -2.52 23.47 26.08
N GLU A 630 -1.97 24.41 26.84
CA GLU A 630 -0.52 24.59 26.96
C GLU A 630 0.09 23.41 27.74
N THR A 631 1.13 22.77 27.19
CA THR A 631 1.80 21.63 27.83
C THR A 631 3.30 21.89 27.98
N PRO A 632 3.92 21.56 29.13
CA PRO A 632 5.27 22.04 29.47
C PRO A 632 6.42 21.44 28.66
N ASN A 633 6.13 20.53 27.72
CA ASN A 633 7.12 19.76 26.97
C ASN A 633 7.00 19.96 25.45
N PHE A 634 6.15 20.87 24.97
CA PHE A 634 5.96 21.13 23.55
C PHE A 634 6.04 22.63 23.25
N HIS A 635 7.00 23.00 22.42
CA HIS A 635 7.24 24.38 21.95
C HIS A 635 7.26 24.45 20.42
N GLY A 636 6.40 23.66 19.79
CA GLY A 636 6.21 23.63 18.34
C GLY A 636 5.00 24.45 17.91
N MET A 637 4.77 24.53 16.60
CA MET A 637 3.56 25.13 16.05
C MET A 637 2.43 24.09 15.98
N LEU A 638 1.24 24.46 16.45
CA LEU A 638 0.05 23.62 16.43
C LEU A 638 -0.77 23.77 15.13
N PRO A 639 -1.70 22.83 14.85
CA PRO A 639 -2.73 22.97 13.82
C PRO A 639 -3.67 24.16 14.08
N MET A 640 -4.11 24.85 13.03
CA MET A 640 -4.94 26.07 13.09
C MET A 640 -6.29 25.84 12.41
N SER A 641 -7.38 26.46 12.86
CA SER A 641 -8.66 26.38 12.13
C SER A 641 -8.49 26.89 10.69
N PHE A 642 -9.02 26.15 9.71
CA PHE A 642 -9.12 26.65 8.33
C PHE A 642 -9.91 27.96 8.31
N VAL A 643 -9.46 28.94 7.51
CA VAL A 643 -10.24 30.16 7.30
C VAL A 643 -11.36 29.85 6.30
N THR A 644 -12.61 29.93 6.77
CA THR A 644 -13.82 29.62 6.01
C THR A 644 -14.72 30.86 5.93
N THR A 645 -15.28 31.15 4.76
CA THR A 645 -16.32 32.18 4.63
C THR A 645 -17.68 31.63 5.10
N PRO A 646 -18.56 32.40 5.78
CA PRO A 646 -19.78 31.88 6.39
C PRO A 646 -20.68 31.07 5.44
N ALA A 647 -20.79 31.49 4.18
CA ALA A 647 -21.56 30.80 3.14
C ALA A 647 -21.11 29.35 2.85
N CYS A 648 -19.84 29.03 3.13
CA CYS A 648 -19.27 27.69 2.99
C CYS A 648 -19.40 26.86 4.28
N GLN A 649 -19.47 27.52 5.43
CA GLN A 649 -19.56 26.88 6.76
C GLN A 649 -20.96 26.28 7.03
N GLU A 650 -22.04 26.94 6.61
CA GLU A 650 -23.41 26.43 6.81
C GLU A 650 -23.76 25.22 5.94
N ARG A 651 -23.08 25.06 4.79
CA ARG A 651 -23.50 24.16 3.71
C ARG A 651 -22.53 23.01 3.47
N GLY A 652 -21.25 23.17 3.81
CA GLY A 652 -20.16 22.34 3.31
C GLY A 652 -19.87 22.61 1.83
N LEU A 653 -18.66 22.30 1.36
CA LEU A 653 -18.26 22.53 -0.03
C LEU A 653 -19.11 21.73 -1.04
N SER A 654 -19.79 20.66 -0.59
CA SER A 654 -20.72 19.85 -1.39
C SER A 654 -22.03 20.55 -1.77
N ARG A 655 -22.36 21.71 -1.18
CA ARG A 655 -23.61 22.47 -1.44
C ARG A 655 -23.39 23.93 -1.86
N ALA A 656 -22.17 24.30 -2.26
CA ALA A 656 -21.90 25.62 -2.83
C ALA A 656 -22.52 25.74 -4.26
N PRO A 657 -23.47 26.66 -4.50
CA PRO A 657 -24.13 26.77 -5.80
C PRO A 657 -23.27 27.56 -6.80
N SER A 658 -23.09 26.96 -7.98
CA SER A 658 -22.40 27.52 -9.17
C SER A 658 -20.95 27.99 -8.95
N SER A 659 -20.30 28.37 -10.05
CA SER A 659 -18.84 28.52 -10.15
C SER A 659 -18.25 29.67 -9.34
N SER A 660 -19.04 30.66 -8.93
CA SER A 660 -18.58 31.79 -8.10
C SER A 660 -18.57 31.49 -6.60
N ALA A 661 -19.62 30.87 -6.06
CA ALA A 661 -19.64 30.50 -4.63
C ALA A 661 -18.64 29.37 -4.34
N ALA A 662 -18.53 28.39 -5.25
CA ALA A 662 -17.51 27.35 -5.16
C ALA A 662 -16.08 27.91 -5.21
N ALA A 663 -15.85 29.10 -5.80
CA ALA A 663 -14.57 29.81 -5.79
C ALA A 663 -14.29 30.53 -4.46
N ALA A 664 -15.32 30.98 -3.73
CA ALA A 664 -15.19 31.64 -2.43
C ALA A 664 -14.85 30.69 -1.26
N CYS A 665 -14.98 29.36 -1.44
CA CYS A 665 -14.65 28.34 -0.43
C CYS A 665 -13.18 27.84 -0.48
N GLY A 666 -12.24 28.64 -1.00
CA GLY A 666 -10.82 28.27 -1.07
C GLY A 666 -10.05 28.93 0.06
N SER A 667 -9.32 28.17 0.87
CA SER A 667 -8.55 28.74 1.98
C SER A 667 -7.24 29.36 1.48
N CYS A 668 -7.34 30.55 0.86
CA CYS A 668 -6.20 31.33 0.39
C CYS A 668 -5.26 31.84 1.52
N GLY A 669 -5.50 31.46 2.79
CA GLY A 669 -4.89 32.05 3.98
C GLY A 669 -4.46 31.03 5.03
N CYS A 670 -3.50 31.42 5.87
CA CYS A 670 -2.69 30.49 6.66
C CYS A 670 -3.21 30.13 8.05
N GLY A 671 -4.43 30.52 8.44
CA GLY A 671 -5.04 30.15 9.73
C GLY A 671 -4.57 30.95 10.96
N ALA A 672 -3.39 31.59 10.93
CA ALA A 672 -2.92 32.54 11.94
C ALA A 672 -1.94 33.57 11.34
N PRO A 673 -1.67 34.72 11.99
CA PRO A 673 -0.68 35.69 11.51
C PRO A 673 0.78 35.26 11.73
N GLY A 674 1.08 34.47 12.76
CA GLY A 674 2.45 34.06 13.15
C GLY A 674 3.08 32.92 12.34
N VAL A 675 2.45 32.47 11.25
CA VAL A 675 2.78 31.18 10.62
C VAL A 675 4.13 31.19 9.91
N ASN A 676 4.97 30.26 10.35
CA ASN A 676 6.37 30.13 10.01
C ASN A 676 6.69 28.75 9.40
N ASP A 677 7.88 28.59 8.85
CA ASP A 677 8.37 27.40 8.15
C ASP A 677 9.45 26.64 8.93
N GLN A 678 9.47 26.86 10.25
CA GLN A 678 10.54 26.46 11.18
C GLN A 678 9.98 25.85 12.47
N ASN A 679 8.73 25.39 12.46
CA ASN A 679 8.02 24.80 13.61
C ASN A 679 8.16 25.61 14.92
N ARG A 680 8.24 26.95 14.84
CA ARG A 680 8.33 27.80 16.03
C ARG A 680 6.94 27.96 16.65
N GLU A 681 6.88 27.84 17.96
CA GLU A 681 5.70 28.09 18.78
C GLU A 681 4.98 29.42 18.43
N ILE A 682 3.64 29.36 18.46
CA ILE A 682 2.76 30.52 18.40
C ILE A 682 1.89 30.44 19.67
N PRO A 683 2.25 31.12 20.77
CA PRO A 683 1.58 30.98 22.08
C PRO A 683 0.06 31.25 22.06
N GLU A 684 -0.42 31.96 21.05
CA GLU A 684 -1.83 32.29 20.82
C GLU A 684 -2.67 31.12 20.27
N GLN A 685 -2.04 29.99 19.94
CA GLN A 685 -2.75 28.76 19.54
C GLN A 685 -3.34 28.00 20.74
N TYR A 686 -2.87 28.29 21.96
CA TYR A 686 -3.33 27.66 23.20
C TYR A 686 -4.53 28.38 23.82
N VAL A 687 -5.34 27.63 24.56
CA VAL A 687 -6.42 28.17 25.39
C VAL A 687 -5.85 28.80 26.67
N ARG A 688 -5.90 30.13 26.77
CA ARG A 688 -5.31 30.91 27.89
C ARG A 688 -6.07 30.79 29.22
N ARG A 689 -7.40 30.58 29.19
CA ARG A 689 -8.25 30.43 30.39
C ARG A 689 -9.18 29.21 30.25
N PRO A 690 -8.69 27.99 30.51
CA PRO A 690 -9.45 26.75 30.29
C PRO A 690 -10.81 26.73 30.98
N SER A 691 -10.90 27.20 32.23
CA SER A 691 -12.17 27.31 32.98
C SER A 691 -13.27 28.08 32.27
N GLU A 692 -12.93 29.13 31.52
CA GLU A 692 -13.88 29.93 30.74
C GLU A 692 -14.11 29.33 29.34
N GLN A 693 -13.02 28.91 28.69
CA GLN A 693 -12.97 28.66 27.24
C GLN A 693 -13.17 27.18 26.84
N CYS A 694 -13.01 26.23 27.76
CA CYS A 694 -13.24 24.80 27.54
C CYS A 694 -14.57 24.37 28.16
N ASP A 695 -15.31 23.47 27.51
CA ASP A 695 -16.49 22.82 28.11
C ASP A 695 -16.14 21.41 28.63
N VAL A 696 -15.16 20.74 28.00
CA VAL A 696 -14.57 19.46 28.42
C VAL A 696 -13.06 19.42 28.15
N ILE A 697 -12.30 18.77 29.03
CA ILE A 697 -10.86 18.51 28.89
C ILE A 697 -10.61 17.02 28.63
N PHE A 698 -9.71 16.73 27.68
CA PHE A 698 -9.14 15.41 27.41
C PHE A 698 -7.60 15.45 27.60
N ASP A 699 -7.06 14.61 28.50
CA ASP A 699 -5.61 14.55 28.77
C ASP A 699 -5.17 13.16 29.29
N SER A 700 -3.85 12.93 29.40
CA SER A 700 -3.23 11.78 30.08
C SER A 700 -2.59 12.20 31.41
N LEU A 701 -2.95 11.53 32.51
CA LEU A 701 -2.43 11.82 33.85
C LEU A 701 -1.21 10.95 34.20
N SER A 702 -0.34 11.44 35.09
CA SER A 702 0.74 10.62 35.66
C SER A 702 0.18 9.55 36.61
N PRO A 703 0.52 8.26 36.47
CA PRO A 703 0.00 7.20 37.36
C PRO A 703 0.49 7.37 38.81
N HIS A 704 -0.44 7.34 39.78
CA HIS A 704 -0.19 7.54 41.21
C HIS A 704 0.92 6.66 41.83
N THR A 705 1.24 5.51 41.22
CA THR A 705 2.30 4.60 41.69
C THR A 705 3.72 5.07 41.33
N HIS A 706 3.86 6.10 40.48
CA HIS A 706 5.14 6.60 39.96
C HIS A 706 5.36 8.11 40.16
N VAL A 707 4.40 8.80 40.77
CA VAL A 707 4.53 10.21 41.22
C VAL A 707 4.07 10.32 42.66
N THR A 708 4.57 11.30 43.42
CA THR A 708 4.08 11.53 44.79
C THR A 708 2.62 12.00 44.78
N ALA A 709 1.89 11.72 45.85
CA ALA A 709 0.50 12.17 46.00
C ALA A 709 0.36 13.70 45.86
N VAL A 710 1.37 14.47 46.32
CA VAL A 710 1.44 15.93 46.19
C VAL A 710 1.60 16.34 44.72
N GLN A 711 2.52 15.72 43.98
CA GLN A 711 2.69 15.98 42.54
C GLN A 711 1.42 15.67 41.74
N HIS A 712 0.76 14.54 42.04
CA HIS A 712 -0.48 14.18 41.35
C HIS A 712 -1.64 15.13 41.72
N ALA A 713 -1.76 15.54 42.99
CA ALA A 713 -2.77 16.52 43.40
C ALA A 713 -2.56 17.88 42.68
N GLY A 714 -1.33 18.37 42.62
CA GLY A 714 -0.99 19.59 41.86
C GLY A 714 -1.17 19.46 40.35
N GLU A 715 -1.05 18.24 39.80
CA GLU A 715 -1.37 17.95 38.40
C GLU A 715 -2.88 18.04 38.12
N LEU A 716 -3.71 17.45 38.98
CA LEU A 716 -5.18 17.56 38.92
C LEU A 716 -5.65 19.02 39.14
N GLU A 717 -4.99 19.76 40.03
CA GLU A 717 -5.27 21.18 40.29
C GLU A 717 -4.89 22.07 39.11
N ARG A 718 -3.71 21.88 38.51
CA ARG A 718 -3.27 22.58 37.29
C ARG A 718 -4.24 22.35 36.12
N LEU A 719 -4.76 21.14 35.97
CA LEU A 719 -5.76 20.79 34.96
C LEU A 719 -7.20 21.18 35.38
N GLN A 720 -7.38 21.85 36.52
CA GLN A 720 -8.67 22.29 37.07
C GLN A 720 -9.70 21.15 37.27
N LEU A 721 -9.23 19.90 37.37
CA LEU A 721 -10.05 18.69 37.51
C LEU A 721 -10.67 18.56 38.92
N LEU A 722 -10.10 19.27 39.91
CA LEU A 722 -10.61 19.28 41.30
C LEU A 722 -11.67 20.37 41.56
N ASN A 723 -11.75 21.41 40.72
CA ASN A 723 -12.60 22.59 40.99
C ASN A 723 -13.54 22.99 39.84
N THR A 724 -13.18 22.72 38.58
CA THR A 724 -13.93 23.19 37.40
C THR A 724 -14.39 22.04 36.51
N PHE A 725 -13.51 21.06 36.26
CA PHE A 725 -13.77 19.91 35.39
C PHE A 725 -13.92 18.63 36.23
N THR A 726 -14.85 18.67 37.19
CA THR A 726 -15.04 17.61 38.20
C THR A 726 -15.88 16.44 37.69
N ARG A 727 -16.68 16.63 36.63
CA ARG A 727 -17.63 15.63 36.13
C ARG A 727 -17.03 14.80 35.01
N SER A 728 -16.60 13.58 35.30
CA SER A 728 -16.13 12.67 34.25
C SER A 728 -17.27 12.23 33.33
N LEU A 729 -17.04 12.32 32.01
CA LEU A 729 -17.99 11.84 30.99
C LEU A 729 -17.95 10.31 30.83
N LEU A 730 -16.96 9.62 31.41
CA LEU A 730 -16.73 8.18 31.30
C LEU A 730 -17.64 7.32 32.21
N ASN A 731 -18.87 7.78 32.42
CA ASN A 731 -19.87 7.12 33.27
C ASN A 731 -20.74 6.16 32.45
N ILE A 732 -20.60 4.84 32.70
CA ILE A 732 -21.30 3.79 31.94
C ILE A 732 -22.82 3.93 32.05
N SER A 733 -23.36 4.21 33.24
CA SER A 733 -24.82 4.36 33.42
C SER A 733 -25.37 5.57 32.67
N TYR A 734 -24.58 6.64 32.52
CA TYR A 734 -24.97 7.77 31.68
C TYR A 734 -24.89 7.43 30.18
N LEU A 735 -23.88 6.69 29.75
CA LEU A 735 -23.82 6.18 28.37
C LEU A 735 -25.00 5.25 28.06
N GLU A 736 -25.37 4.33 28.95
CA GLU A 736 -26.54 3.46 28.74
C GLU A 736 -27.83 4.26 28.60
N ALA A 737 -28.06 5.28 29.45
CA ALA A 737 -29.21 6.18 29.33
C ALA A 737 -29.22 6.97 28.01
N VAL A 738 -28.06 7.42 27.51
CA VAL A 738 -27.95 8.11 26.21
C VAL A 738 -28.19 7.15 25.04
N LEU A 739 -27.69 5.91 25.11
CA LEU A 739 -27.93 4.89 24.09
C LEU A 739 -29.42 4.51 24.02
N GLU A 740 -30.07 4.35 25.18
CA GLU A 740 -31.51 4.06 25.27
C GLU A 740 -32.37 5.21 24.75
N ALA A 741 -32.08 6.46 25.15
CA ALA A 741 -32.80 7.64 24.66
C ALA A 741 -32.64 7.87 23.15
N SER A 742 -31.54 7.40 22.55
CA SER A 742 -31.29 7.46 21.10
C SER A 742 -31.74 6.20 20.35
N GLY A 743 -32.32 5.21 21.03
CA GLY A 743 -32.71 3.92 20.44
C GLY A 743 -31.54 3.10 19.88
N THR A 744 -30.31 3.40 20.28
CA THR A 744 -29.11 2.73 19.76
C THR A 744 -28.74 1.50 20.62
N PRO A 745 -28.28 0.40 20.00
CA PRO A 745 -28.00 -0.83 20.74
C PRO A 745 -26.86 -0.65 21.74
N ARG A 746 -27.05 -1.13 22.97
CA ARG A 746 -26.00 -1.17 24.00
C ARG A 746 -24.75 -1.87 23.45
N ARG A 747 -23.57 -1.30 23.75
CA ARG A 747 -22.27 -1.80 23.28
C ARG A 747 -21.27 -1.94 24.45
N PRO A 748 -20.40 -2.97 24.49
CA PRO A 748 -19.44 -3.14 25.56
C PRO A 748 -18.35 -2.06 25.50
N VAL A 749 -18.29 -1.22 26.53
CA VAL A 749 -17.36 -0.09 26.67
C VAL A 749 -16.57 -0.25 27.98
N LYS A 750 -15.35 0.32 28.05
CA LYS A 750 -14.56 0.34 29.29
C LYS A 750 -14.84 1.63 30.06
N ALA A 751 -14.88 1.57 31.39
CA ALA A 751 -14.83 2.79 32.21
C ALA A 751 -13.46 3.48 32.15
N THR A 752 -12.38 2.72 31.89
CA THR A 752 -11.00 3.21 31.93
C THR A 752 -10.27 3.00 30.61
N TYR A 753 -9.52 4.04 30.21
CA TYR A 753 -8.60 4.05 29.08
C TYR A 753 -7.23 4.51 29.56
N ALA A 754 -6.18 4.09 28.87
CA ALA A 754 -4.81 4.48 29.16
C ALA A 754 -3.97 4.48 27.88
N VAL A 755 -2.84 5.16 27.92
CA VAL A 755 -1.74 5.04 26.95
C VAL A 755 -0.49 4.53 27.65
N LEU A 756 0.42 3.95 26.87
CA LEU A 756 1.72 3.52 27.38
C LEU A 756 2.57 4.74 27.78
N ASP A 757 3.13 4.72 28.98
CA ASP A 757 4.20 5.65 29.35
C ASP A 757 5.49 5.22 28.63
N VAL A 758 5.83 5.96 27.57
CA VAL A 758 6.96 5.68 26.68
C VAL A 758 8.29 6.06 27.32
N ASP A 759 8.29 6.90 28.35
CA ASP A 759 9.51 7.34 29.03
C ASP A 759 9.92 6.31 30.08
N GLN A 760 8.96 5.84 30.88
CA GLN A 760 9.16 4.92 32.00
C GLN A 760 9.16 3.43 31.60
N THR A 761 8.45 3.02 30.55
CA THR A 761 8.41 1.60 30.15
C THR A 761 9.71 1.17 29.44
N PRO A 762 10.44 0.13 29.88
CA PRO A 762 11.67 -0.31 29.22
C PRO A 762 11.39 -0.94 27.83
N LEU A 763 12.30 -0.76 26.87
CA LEU A 763 12.05 -1.08 25.45
C LEU A 763 11.53 -2.52 25.21
N TRP A 764 12.12 -3.54 25.82
CA TRP A 764 11.70 -4.94 25.67
C TRP A 764 10.22 -5.17 26.03
N CYS A 765 9.73 -4.43 27.03
CA CYS A 765 8.34 -4.50 27.48
C CYS A 765 7.36 -3.87 26.47
N ARG A 766 7.83 -2.94 25.62
CA ARG A 766 7.08 -2.33 24.49
C ARG A 766 6.98 -3.25 23.25
N VAL A 767 7.64 -4.41 23.27
CA VAL A 767 7.73 -5.35 22.13
C VAL A 767 7.00 -6.67 22.40
N LEU A 768 7.17 -7.24 23.59
CA LEU A 768 6.73 -8.62 23.92
C LEU A 768 5.32 -8.67 24.53
N TYR A 769 4.30 -8.30 23.75
CA TYR A 769 2.93 -8.17 24.26
C TYR A 769 2.16 -9.50 24.43
N PHE A 770 2.38 -10.51 23.58
CA PHE A 770 1.63 -11.78 23.60
C PHE A 770 2.53 -12.98 23.21
N PRO A 771 2.31 -14.23 23.69
CA PRO A 771 1.18 -14.75 24.48
C PRO A 771 1.25 -14.53 26.00
N PHE A 772 2.42 -14.27 26.55
CA PHE A 772 2.64 -14.36 28.01
C PHE A 772 2.14 -13.16 28.84
N GLY A 773 1.55 -12.14 28.19
CA GLY A 773 1.03 -10.95 28.87
C GLY A 773 2.09 -10.14 29.62
N ILE A 774 3.37 -10.32 29.30
CA ILE A 774 4.54 -9.77 30.01
C ILE A 774 4.41 -8.26 30.19
N SER A 775 3.97 -7.54 29.15
CA SER A 775 3.76 -6.10 29.21
C SER A 775 2.82 -5.65 30.33
N LYS A 776 1.83 -6.45 30.74
CA LYS A 776 0.95 -6.09 31.88
C LYS A 776 1.67 -6.03 33.23
N ARG A 777 2.90 -6.55 33.33
CA ARG A 777 3.72 -6.56 34.56
C ARG A 777 4.85 -5.53 34.56
N CYS A 778 5.20 -4.97 33.40
CA CYS A 778 6.37 -4.08 33.24
C CYS A 778 6.06 -2.77 32.50
N ALA A 779 4.87 -2.62 31.91
CA ALA A 779 4.46 -1.38 31.26
C ALA A 779 3.86 -0.44 32.30
N VAL A 780 4.36 0.80 32.29
CA VAL A 780 3.77 1.91 33.03
C VAL A 780 2.71 2.54 32.13
N TRP A 781 1.57 2.92 32.70
CA TRP A 781 0.39 3.36 31.94
C TRP A 781 -0.09 4.72 32.46
N ARG A 782 -0.26 5.71 31.56
CA ARG A 782 -0.92 6.98 31.88
C ARG A 782 -2.42 6.83 31.64
N PRO A 783 -3.29 6.88 32.68
CA PRO A 783 -4.74 6.86 32.47
C PRO A 783 -5.18 8.11 31.69
N LEU A 784 -6.15 7.92 30.79
CA LEU A 784 -6.78 9.01 30.04
C LEU A 784 -8.03 9.49 30.79
N VAL A 785 -8.21 10.80 30.85
CA VAL A 785 -9.40 11.45 31.41
C VAL A 785 -10.19 12.17 30.32
N LEU A 786 -11.51 12.27 30.51
CA LEU A 786 -12.43 13.04 29.69
C LEU A 786 -13.45 13.67 30.63
N ASN A 787 -13.18 14.89 31.06
CA ASN A 787 -13.86 15.54 32.19
C ASN A 787 -14.48 16.88 31.76
N ALA A 788 -15.76 17.04 32.04
CA ALA A 788 -16.54 18.24 31.75
C ALA A 788 -16.81 19.07 33.01
N LYS A 789 -17.35 20.27 32.78
CA LYS A 789 -18.00 21.08 33.82
C LYS A 789 -19.18 20.31 34.49
N PRO A 790 -19.62 20.71 35.71
CA PRO A 790 -20.69 20.05 36.45
C PRO A 790 -22.02 19.92 35.69
#